data_AF-A0A1N6JKE5-F1
#
_entry.id   AF-A0A1N6JKE5-F1
#
_cell.length_a   1.000
_cell.length_b   1.000
_cell.length_c   1.000
_cell.angle_alpha   90.00
_cell.angle_beta   90.00
_cell.angle_gamma   90.00
#
_symmetry.space_group_name_H-M   'P 1'
#
loop_
_entity.id
_entity.type
_entity.pdbx_description
1 polymer ?
#
loop_
_entity_poly.entity_id
_entity_poly.type
_entity_poly.pdbx_seq_one_letter_code
_entity_poly.pdbx_strand_id
1 'polypeptide(L)'
;MSRILLRLNLNTLRNSPLVKNHPTHILMDRDVVNTSMRRLAVLASLLLLLIGGTPVRAGDVSGRVAMPDVCSPGVSPAVVSLEPVSGSRPARAKANVADAEVVLVDQKGLQFVPRVQAMSLGRTLRFTNADSERHSVHVVTPGFDFNQSMAPGEPHDWVPDKPGVVRLACDIHSHMRGYVVVSDSPWVAVCSRDGKFRFSDVPEGRYVVNVWHEMGEPLRKEIEIGGGATSDLGTLTVTAPSLTPVAGQVAPVLPWSEVIDRISLTLAASFDAATRPGEFKKARRLAEDAYWGEFEGSDMEIAVRSYLGYARAKELEGEFYAIADEASKVAKGEKPPEAMAELTRKLLLNLVSVSDALNKKGITDRAHVFVGGADSRLPPLAATVPGARDQRGLLLGLKRGLHQLQTLADKDEPDDAASAMTSVYLVDFEPLERILNSLNPREVRPLEIEFNRIRGEVGAGLKGEKLAVKLDDLQERVALALGRVEGQPAGTFGPAFAGSLFIMLREGVEVILLLAMLVALATKTAQPGAMRAIGWGVGLAVVASIITAVGLNLIVSSAQNKTREVAEGVVMLAAAGVLFYVSYWLISQSESKRWMDFLKRQAARGSEIGGLSTLALTAFLAVYREGAETALMYQALLGGHGKSREGLMGLAVGLGVGLVLLAVIALIIRASSVRLPLRSFFKVSGMILFAMAVVFAGNGIFELQNAGILKTTELEWFGPGLPALGLHPNVQALSVQGLLLLGAGFALLLVLTGDVSSAPKPAPRPATSR
;
A
#
# COMPACT_ATOMS: atom_id res chain seq x y z
N MET A 1 -37.31 41.53 36.48
CA MET A 1 -38.47 41.47 35.56
C MET A 1 -39.78 41.57 36.33
N SER A 2 -40.00 42.72 36.98
CA SER A 2 -41.32 43.15 37.44
C SER A 2 -41.68 44.35 36.58
N ARG A 3 -42.49 44.12 35.52
CA ARG A 3 -43.20 45.10 34.67
C ARG A 3 -43.72 44.56 33.32
N ILE A 4 -43.89 43.25 33.15
CA ILE A 4 -44.64 42.71 32.01
C ILE A 4 -45.52 41.60 32.58
N LEU A 5 -46.80 41.93 32.83
CA LEU A 5 -47.98 41.04 32.91
C LEU A 5 -49.16 41.77 33.60
N LEU A 6 -49.44 43.01 33.17
CA LEU A 6 -50.67 43.71 33.56
C LEU A 6 -51.16 44.63 32.44
N ARG A 7 -51.51 43.99 31.31
CA ARG A 7 -52.46 44.51 30.31
C ARG A 7 -53.26 43.34 29.76
N LEU A 8 -54.22 42.87 30.55
CA LEU A 8 -55.30 42.02 30.07
C LEU A 8 -56.62 42.77 30.27
N ASN A 9 -56.99 43.44 29.18
CA ASN A 9 -58.32 43.67 28.64
C ASN A 9 -59.52 43.58 29.63
N LEU A 10 -59.98 44.75 30.09
CA LEU A 10 -61.15 44.95 30.97
C LEU A 10 -62.52 44.77 30.28
N ASN A 11 -62.58 44.22 29.06
CA ASN A 11 -63.84 44.09 28.31
C ASN A 11 -64.51 42.72 28.38
N THR A 12 -63.94 41.74 29.07
CA THR A 12 -64.45 40.35 29.08
C THR A 12 -65.19 39.92 30.36
N LEU A 13 -65.38 40.81 31.34
CA LEU A 13 -66.09 40.51 32.60
C LEU A 13 -67.38 41.32 32.81
N ARG A 14 -67.95 41.89 31.73
CA ARG A 14 -69.20 42.67 31.82
C ARG A 14 -70.48 41.84 31.66
N ASN A 15 -70.41 40.54 31.36
CA ASN A 15 -71.60 39.69 31.15
C ASN A 15 -71.49 38.34 31.88
N SER A 16 -71.60 38.33 33.21
CA SER A 16 -71.95 37.12 33.96
C SER A 16 -72.98 37.45 35.05
N PRO A 17 -74.16 36.80 35.07
CA PRO A 17 -75.28 37.22 35.88
C PRO A 17 -75.39 36.39 37.16
N LEU A 18 -74.61 36.65 38.21
CA LEU A 18 -74.87 36.06 39.52
C LEU A 18 -74.54 37.01 40.68
N VAL A 19 -75.63 37.36 41.37
CA VAL A 19 -75.74 37.83 42.77
C VAL A 19 -75.55 39.32 43.05
N LYS A 20 -76.71 40.00 43.06
CA LYS A 20 -77.01 41.24 43.78
C LYS A 20 -77.17 40.97 45.30
N ASN A 21 -76.99 42.05 46.08
CA ASN A 21 -77.53 42.36 47.43
C ASN A 21 -76.67 42.07 48.69
N HIS A 22 -75.96 43.10 49.19
CA HIS A 22 -76.18 43.82 50.47
C HIS A 22 -74.92 44.60 50.92
N PRO A 23 -75.04 45.83 51.47
CA PRO A 23 -73.91 46.56 52.04
C PRO A 23 -73.91 46.47 53.57
N THR A 24 -72.79 46.09 54.17
CA THR A 24 -72.52 46.36 55.60
C THR A 24 -71.09 46.82 55.79
N HIS A 25 -70.96 48.08 56.19
CA HIS A 25 -69.75 48.67 56.73
C HIS A 25 -69.34 47.92 58.01
N ILE A 26 -68.10 47.45 58.07
CA ILE A 26 -67.41 47.16 59.33
C ILE A 26 -66.13 47.98 59.33
N LEU A 27 -66.13 49.03 60.16
CA LEU A 27 -64.95 49.79 60.55
C LEU A 27 -64.04 48.84 61.35
N MET A 28 -62.90 48.46 60.78
CA MET A 28 -61.82 47.81 61.51
C MET A 28 -60.65 48.78 61.67
N ASP A 29 -60.25 48.91 62.93
CA ASP A 29 -59.30 49.83 63.52
C ASP A 29 -57.90 49.72 62.86
N ARG A 30 -57.37 50.87 62.42
CA ARG A 30 -56.12 50.96 61.62
C ARG A 30 -54.88 50.55 62.43
N ASP A 31 -54.96 50.56 63.75
CA ASP A 31 -53.78 50.35 64.59
C ASP A 31 -53.42 48.86 64.80
N VAL A 32 -54.38 47.94 64.69
CA VAL A 32 -54.12 46.49 64.78
C VAL A 32 -53.48 45.94 63.49
N VAL A 33 -53.76 46.57 62.35
CA VAL A 33 -53.20 46.18 61.04
C VAL A 33 -51.72 46.53 60.96
N ASN A 34 -51.29 47.63 61.59
CA ASN A 34 -49.93 48.14 61.44
C ASN A 34 -48.89 47.34 62.26
N THR A 35 -49.27 46.82 63.44
CA THR A 35 -48.40 45.94 64.24
C THR A 35 -48.26 44.55 63.62
N SER A 36 -49.35 44.05 63.01
CA SER A 36 -49.39 42.76 62.32
C SER A 36 -48.60 42.78 61.01
N MET A 37 -48.68 43.88 60.24
CA MET A 37 -47.89 44.07 59.01
C MET A 37 -46.40 44.25 59.28
N ARG A 38 -46.00 44.91 60.39
CA ARG A 38 -44.58 44.99 60.78
C ARG A 38 -44.02 43.62 61.17
N ARG A 39 -44.78 42.79 61.89
CA ARG A 39 -44.38 41.41 62.22
C ARG A 39 -44.30 40.53 60.97
N LEU A 40 -45.24 40.67 60.03
CA LEU A 40 -45.17 39.97 58.73
C LEU A 40 -44.04 40.47 57.84
N ALA A 41 -43.70 41.77 57.86
CA ALA A 41 -42.57 42.31 57.09
C ALA A 41 -41.22 41.86 57.68
N VAL A 42 -41.10 41.76 59.00
CA VAL A 42 -39.90 41.21 59.67
C VAL A 42 -39.79 39.71 59.45
N LEU A 43 -40.89 38.95 59.52
CA LEU A 43 -40.92 37.52 59.18
C LEU A 43 -40.63 37.28 57.69
N ALA A 44 -41.16 38.09 56.78
CA ALA A 44 -40.85 38.00 55.36
C ALA A 44 -39.39 38.37 55.06
N SER A 45 -38.81 39.34 55.79
CA SER A 45 -37.38 39.68 55.67
C SER A 45 -36.48 38.59 56.24
N LEU A 46 -36.86 37.95 57.37
CA LEU A 46 -36.18 36.78 57.93
C LEU A 46 -36.34 35.53 57.04
N LEU A 47 -37.49 35.35 56.39
CA LEU A 47 -37.71 34.26 55.43
C LEU A 47 -36.92 34.49 54.12
N LEU A 48 -36.77 35.74 53.66
CA LEU A 48 -35.88 36.07 52.53
C LEU A 48 -34.38 35.93 52.89
N LEU A 49 -34.00 36.13 54.16
CA LEU A 49 -32.64 35.86 54.65
C LEU A 49 -32.36 34.35 54.82
N LEU A 50 -33.40 33.52 55.02
CA LEU A 50 -33.31 32.05 55.09
C LEU A 50 -33.41 31.34 53.73
N ILE A 51 -33.81 32.06 52.67
CA ILE A 51 -33.60 31.65 51.26
C ILE A 51 -32.29 32.29 50.73
N GLY A 52 -31.29 32.41 51.61
CA GLY A 52 -29.91 32.54 51.16
C GLY A 52 -29.56 31.26 50.42
N GLY A 53 -29.48 31.33 49.09
CA GLY A 53 -29.11 30.19 48.25
C GLY A 53 -27.88 29.50 48.83
N THR A 54 -27.91 28.18 48.90
CA THR A 54 -26.73 27.37 49.22
C THR A 54 -25.55 27.94 48.41
N PRO A 55 -24.40 28.25 49.03
CA PRO A 55 -23.26 28.76 48.29
C PRO A 55 -22.93 27.70 47.23
N VAL A 56 -23.19 28.06 45.97
CA VAL A 56 -22.88 27.24 44.80
C VAL A 56 -21.38 27.00 44.87
N ARG A 57 -20.98 25.79 45.24
CA ARG A 57 -19.57 25.48 45.47
C ARG A 57 -18.87 25.48 44.12
N ALA A 58 -17.99 26.44 43.91
CA ALA A 58 -17.16 26.49 42.72
C ALA A 58 -15.99 25.51 42.85
N GLY A 59 -15.67 24.80 41.77
CA GLY A 59 -14.56 23.86 41.68
C GLY A 59 -13.66 24.15 40.48
N ASP A 60 -12.48 23.53 40.48
CA ASP A 60 -11.59 23.56 39.32
C ASP A 60 -11.97 22.45 38.34
N VAL A 61 -11.98 22.73 37.04
CA VAL A 61 -12.12 21.72 35.99
C VAL A 61 -10.82 21.64 35.21
N SER A 62 -10.27 20.46 35.04
CA SER A 62 -9.05 20.25 34.24
C SER A 62 -9.17 19.04 33.33
N GLY A 63 -8.25 18.95 32.38
CA GLY A 63 -8.14 17.76 31.53
C GLY A 63 -7.07 17.92 30.48
N ARG A 64 -7.03 16.97 29.55
CA ARG A 64 -6.13 16.95 28.40
C ARG A 64 -6.90 16.73 27.12
N VAL A 65 -6.53 17.41 26.04
CA VAL A 65 -6.99 17.15 24.68
C VAL A 65 -5.91 16.39 23.93
N ALA A 66 -6.24 15.23 23.38
CA ALA A 66 -5.42 14.54 22.40
C ALA A 66 -5.80 15.07 21.01
N MET A 67 -4.89 15.84 20.41
CA MET A 67 -5.07 16.45 19.09
C MET A 67 -4.75 15.45 17.97
N PRO A 68 -5.27 15.66 16.74
CA PRO A 68 -4.93 14.80 15.60
C PRO A 68 -3.42 14.74 15.32
N ASP A 69 -2.90 13.56 14.97
CA ASP A 69 -1.46 13.32 14.72
C ASP A 69 -0.87 14.19 13.59
N VAL A 70 -1.72 14.72 12.72
CA VAL A 70 -1.38 15.59 11.58
C VAL A 70 -1.13 17.06 11.98
N CYS A 71 -1.25 17.41 13.26
CA CYS A 71 -1.08 18.78 13.74
C CYS A 71 -0.10 18.86 14.92
N SER A 72 0.73 19.92 14.96
CA SER A 72 1.46 20.25 16.19
C SER A 72 0.57 21.09 17.10
N PRO A 73 0.38 20.72 18.38
CA PRO A 73 -0.28 21.55 19.39
C PRO A 73 0.35 22.93 19.58
N GLY A 74 1.61 23.12 19.15
CA GLY A 74 2.29 24.41 19.19
C GLY A 74 1.87 25.39 18.09
N VAL A 75 1.24 24.89 17.04
CA VAL A 75 0.81 25.65 15.86
C VAL A 75 -0.71 25.71 15.79
N SER A 76 -1.38 24.59 16.08
CA SER A 76 -2.84 24.47 16.08
C SER A 76 -3.31 23.88 17.42
N PRO A 77 -3.35 24.68 18.49
CA PRO A 77 -3.89 24.21 19.74
C PRO A 77 -5.42 24.05 19.65
N ALA A 78 -5.95 23.06 20.35
CA ALA A 78 -7.40 22.96 20.57
C ALA A 78 -7.87 24.07 21.53
N VAL A 79 -9.14 24.46 21.39
CA VAL A 79 -9.82 25.34 22.35
C VAL A 79 -10.89 24.55 23.07
N VAL A 80 -10.91 24.66 24.40
CA VAL A 80 -11.97 24.07 25.23
C VAL A 80 -12.85 25.19 25.76
N SER A 81 -14.16 24.97 25.78
CA SER A 81 -15.11 25.85 26.47
C SER A 81 -16.15 25.04 27.26
N LEU A 82 -16.67 25.62 28.34
CA LEU A 82 -17.75 25.06 29.14
C LEU A 82 -19.01 25.92 29.00
N GLU A 83 -20.09 25.33 28.50
CA GLU A 83 -21.40 25.97 28.36
C GLU A 83 -22.41 25.37 29.37
N PRO A 84 -23.06 26.16 30.22
CA PRO A 84 -24.05 25.64 31.17
C PRO A 84 -25.33 25.15 30.47
N VAL A 85 -25.81 23.95 30.82
CA VAL A 85 -27.07 23.37 30.31
C VAL A 85 -28.25 24.01 31.05
N SER A 86 -28.74 25.16 30.56
CA SER A 86 -29.93 25.92 30.99
C SER A 86 -30.48 25.65 32.41
N GLY A 87 -30.22 26.59 33.33
CA GLY A 87 -30.77 26.64 34.69
C GLY A 87 -30.09 27.68 35.58
N SER A 88 -28.85 28.01 35.26
CA SER A 88 -28.04 29.02 35.94
C SER A 88 -27.00 29.55 34.95
N ARG A 89 -27.43 30.32 33.94
CA ARG A 89 -26.48 31.23 33.25
C ARG A 89 -25.90 32.10 34.36
N PRO A 90 -24.59 32.07 34.63
CA PRO A 90 -23.98 33.03 35.54
C PRO A 90 -24.41 34.40 35.05
N ALA A 91 -24.92 35.26 35.94
CA ALA A 91 -25.15 36.65 35.60
C ALA A 91 -23.86 37.12 34.93
N ARG A 92 -23.94 37.53 33.64
CA ARG A 92 -22.80 38.04 32.85
C ARG A 92 -21.97 38.84 33.83
N ALA A 93 -20.81 38.31 34.25
CA ALA A 93 -20.00 39.02 35.22
C ALA A 93 -19.85 40.39 34.57
N LYS A 94 -20.36 41.43 35.23
CA LYS A 94 -20.10 42.78 34.78
C LYS A 94 -18.60 42.90 34.97
N ALA A 95 -17.83 42.50 33.95
CA ALA A 95 -16.44 42.81 33.88
C ALA A 95 -16.43 44.32 34.09
N ASN A 96 -15.81 44.75 35.19
CA ASN A 96 -15.54 46.16 35.36
C ASN A 96 -14.83 46.57 34.06
N VAL A 97 -15.47 47.47 33.31
CA VAL A 97 -15.01 47.91 31.99
C VAL A 97 -13.58 48.48 32.06
N ALA A 98 -13.10 48.78 33.27
CA ALA A 98 -11.75 49.22 33.58
C ALA A 98 -10.63 48.17 33.35
N ASP A 99 -10.91 46.86 33.39
CA ASP A 99 -9.91 45.78 33.21
C ASP A 99 -10.27 44.83 32.05
N ALA A 100 -10.86 45.36 30.98
CA ALA A 100 -11.18 44.57 29.80
C ALA A 100 -9.88 44.17 29.05
N GLU A 101 -9.26 43.06 29.48
CA GLU A 101 -8.13 42.42 28.80
C GLU A 101 -8.37 42.36 27.28
N VAL A 102 -7.50 43.03 26.53
CA VAL A 102 -7.53 43.08 25.06
C VAL A 102 -6.91 41.78 24.55
N VAL A 103 -7.66 41.05 23.74
CA VAL A 103 -7.19 39.80 23.12
C VAL A 103 -6.44 40.18 21.85
N LEU A 104 -5.17 39.77 21.71
CA LEU A 104 -4.31 40.17 20.58
C LEU A 104 -4.17 39.06 19.54
N VAL A 105 -4.25 39.42 18.26
CA VAL A 105 -3.82 38.60 17.13
C VAL A 105 -2.94 39.44 16.21
N ASP A 106 -1.67 39.09 16.10
CA ASP A 106 -0.69 39.78 15.26
C ASP A 106 -0.63 39.16 13.86
N GLN A 107 -0.09 39.89 12.89
CA GLN A 107 0.30 39.36 11.59
C GLN A 107 1.81 39.42 11.49
N LYS A 108 2.44 38.24 11.49
CA LYS A 108 3.90 38.09 11.55
C LYS A 108 4.35 36.84 10.79
N GLY A 109 5.38 36.96 9.97
CA GLY A 109 5.89 35.90 9.10
C GLY A 109 4.86 35.41 8.08
N LEU A 110 4.00 36.30 7.57
CA LEU A 110 2.84 35.96 6.74
C LEU A 110 1.91 34.93 7.42
N GLN A 111 1.69 35.08 8.72
CA GLN A 111 0.75 34.25 9.50
C GLN A 111 0.01 35.10 10.53
N PHE A 112 -1.17 34.65 10.95
CA PHE A 112 -1.81 35.17 12.16
C PHE A 112 -1.14 34.53 13.38
N VAL A 113 -0.71 35.36 14.35
CA VAL A 113 0.02 34.92 15.55
C VAL A 113 -0.66 35.47 16.82
N PRO A 114 -1.19 34.61 17.70
CA PRO A 114 -1.28 33.16 17.55
C PRO A 114 -2.28 32.78 16.44
N ARG A 115 -2.05 31.63 15.79
CA ARG A 115 -2.95 31.10 14.75
C ARG A 115 -4.33 30.80 15.32
N VAL A 116 -4.38 30.27 16.54
CA VAL A 116 -5.62 29.96 17.26
C VAL A 116 -5.63 30.76 18.55
N GLN A 117 -6.73 31.47 18.78
CA GLN A 117 -6.99 32.23 19.98
C GLN A 117 -8.39 31.96 20.51
N ALA A 118 -8.64 32.30 21.77
CA ALA A 118 -9.96 32.17 22.36
C ALA A 118 -10.30 33.37 23.25
N MET A 119 -11.58 33.69 23.34
CA MET A 119 -12.07 34.81 24.14
C MET A 119 -13.52 34.63 24.58
N SER A 120 -13.89 35.27 25.67
CA SER A 120 -15.30 35.42 26.05
C SER A 120 -15.96 36.56 25.28
N LEU A 121 -17.25 36.40 25.00
CA LEU A 121 -18.06 37.39 24.28
C LEU A 121 -18.08 38.76 24.98
N GLY A 122 -17.85 39.82 24.20
CA GLY A 122 -17.83 41.20 24.67
C GLY A 122 -16.46 41.72 25.09
N ARG A 123 -15.39 40.96 24.85
CA ARG A 123 -13.99 41.44 24.92
C ARG A 123 -13.59 42.08 23.59
N THR A 124 -12.59 42.96 23.61
CA THR A 124 -11.99 43.55 22.40
C THR A 124 -10.93 42.62 21.83
N LEU A 125 -11.05 42.30 20.54
CA LEU A 125 -10.04 41.62 19.74
C LEU A 125 -9.24 42.67 18.97
N ARG A 126 -7.95 42.77 19.25
CA ARG A 126 -7.02 43.70 18.62
C ARG A 126 -6.16 42.96 17.60
N PHE A 127 -6.09 43.50 16.40
CA PHE A 127 -5.20 43.04 15.34
C PHE A 127 -4.01 43.98 15.21
N THR A 128 -2.81 43.43 14.99
CA THR A 128 -1.60 44.20 14.64
C THR A 128 -0.92 43.60 13.41
N ASN A 129 0.05 44.32 12.85
CA ASN A 129 0.89 43.83 11.77
C ASN A 129 2.36 44.13 12.09
N ALA A 130 3.12 43.09 12.42
CA ALA A 130 4.56 43.18 12.70
C ALA A 130 5.44 42.88 11.47
N ASP A 131 4.84 42.45 10.36
CA ASP A 131 5.53 42.29 9.09
C ASP A 131 5.76 43.64 8.39
N SER A 132 6.71 43.65 7.45
CA SER A 132 6.95 44.82 6.59
C SER A 132 5.92 44.93 5.48
N GLU A 133 5.28 43.81 5.16
CA GLU A 133 4.28 43.59 4.16
C GLU A 133 2.92 44.10 4.63
N ARG A 134 2.08 44.52 3.67
CA ARG A 134 0.68 44.83 3.96
C ARG A 134 -0.13 43.55 4.03
N HIS A 135 -1.04 43.48 4.99
CA HIS A 135 -2.00 42.38 5.13
C HIS A 135 -3.44 42.87 5.14
N SER A 136 -4.37 41.94 5.29
CA SER A 136 -5.74 42.23 5.74
C SER A 136 -6.18 41.21 6.77
N VAL A 137 -7.11 41.63 7.62
CA VAL A 137 -7.87 40.75 8.51
C VAL A 137 -9.30 40.73 8.00
N HIS A 138 -9.65 39.67 7.31
CA HIS A 138 -11.01 39.41 6.82
C HIS A 138 -11.63 38.27 7.62
N VAL A 139 -12.74 38.55 8.31
CA VAL A 139 -13.55 37.54 8.97
C VAL A 139 -14.45 36.89 7.93
N VAL A 140 -14.15 35.65 7.56
CA VAL A 140 -14.87 34.87 6.52
C VAL A 140 -15.92 33.93 7.12
N THR A 141 -16.35 34.21 8.35
CA THR A 141 -17.34 33.38 9.05
C THR A 141 -18.74 33.91 8.75
N PRO A 142 -19.63 33.09 8.16
CA PRO A 142 -20.98 33.55 7.84
C PRO A 142 -21.68 34.19 9.05
N GLY A 143 -22.15 35.42 8.84
CA GLY A 143 -22.85 36.20 9.84
C GLY A 143 -21.95 37.10 10.70
N PHE A 144 -20.63 37.07 10.58
CA PHE A 144 -19.75 38.10 11.13
C PHE A 144 -19.29 39.02 10.00
N ASP A 145 -19.34 40.34 10.23
CA ASP A 145 -18.96 41.33 9.22
C ASP A 145 -17.74 42.13 9.71
N PHE A 146 -16.55 41.77 9.23
CA PHE A 146 -15.32 42.51 9.47
C PHE A 146 -14.30 42.24 8.36
N ASN A 147 -13.79 43.30 7.74
CA ASN A 147 -12.67 43.24 6.81
C ASN A 147 -11.86 44.54 6.91
N GLN A 148 -10.58 44.42 7.25
CA GLN A 148 -9.70 45.56 7.46
C GLN A 148 -8.34 45.33 6.79
N SER A 149 -7.87 46.31 6.00
CA SER A 149 -6.47 46.32 5.55
C SER A 149 -5.55 46.78 6.68
N MET A 150 -4.42 46.09 6.82
CA MET A 150 -3.49 46.23 7.94
C MET A 150 -2.12 46.68 7.42
N ALA A 151 -1.78 47.94 7.66
CA ALA A 151 -0.44 48.47 7.42
C ALA A 151 0.51 48.07 8.58
N PRO A 152 1.84 48.00 8.35
CA PRO A 152 2.80 47.71 9.41
C PRO A 152 2.66 48.66 10.62
N GLY A 153 2.60 48.10 11.82
CA GLY A 153 2.65 48.81 13.10
C GLY A 153 1.35 49.45 13.61
N GLU A 154 0.25 49.48 12.84
CA GLU A 154 -1.01 50.10 13.27
C GLU A 154 -2.00 49.06 13.85
N PRO A 155 -2.45 49.20 15.12
CA PRO A 155 -3.42 48.30 15.71
C PRO A 155 -4.85 48.62 15.26
N HIS A 156 -5.70 47.61 15.13
CA HIS A 156 -7.12 47.76 14.86
C HIS A 156 -7.98 46.89 15.77
N ASP A 157 -9.04 47.46 16.34
CA ASP A 157 -9.88 46.79 17.35
C ASP A 157 -11.24 46.39 16.75
N TRP A 158 -11.69 45.19 17.10
CA TRP A 158 -13.00 44.67 16.74
C TRP A 158 -13.63 43.91 17.92
N VAL A 159 -14.95 44.02 18.08
CA VAL A 159 -15.70 43.33 19.15
C VAL A 159 -16.73 42.40 18.51
N PRO A 160 -16.57 41.07 18.62
CA PRO A 160 -17.58 40.12 18.16
C PRO A 160 -18.91 40.33 18.91
N ASP A 161 -20.02 40.33 18.18
CA ASP A 161 -21.36 40.58 18.72
C ASP A 161 -22.09 39.31 19.17
N LYS A 162 -21.59 38.12 18.77
CA LYS A 162 -22.15 36.81 19.09
C LYS A 162 -21.06 35.73 19.27
N PRO A 163 -21.35 34.63 19.98
CA PRO A 163 -20.43 33.51 20.11
C PRO A 163 -20.28 32.76 18.79
N GLY A 164 -19.15 32.07 18.62
CA GLY A 164 -18.84 31.29 17.43
C GLY A 164 -17.34 31.23 17.13
N VAL A 165 -16.99 30.48 16.09
CA VAL A 165 -15.61 30.38 15.61
C VAL A 165 -15.38 31.44 14.54
N VAL A 166 -14.62 32.48 14.87
CA VAL A 166 -14.22 33.55 13.96
C VAL A 166 -13.02 33.07 13.15
N ARG A 167 -13.25 32.71 11.89
CA ARG A 167 -12.23 32.38 10.89
C ARG A 167 -11.68 33.66 10.27
N LEU A 168 -10.37 33.86 10.40
CA LEU A 168 -9.61 34.96 9.83
C LEU A 168 -8.92 34.51 8.54
N ALA A 169 -8.96 35.36 7.53
CA ALA A 169 -8.23 35.22 6.28
C ALA A 169 -7.54 36.54 5.92
N CYS A 170 -6.47 36.46 5.12
CA CYS A 170 -5.87 37.63 4.47
C CYS A 170 -6.23 37.59 2.98
N ASP A 171 -6.86 38.65 2.48
CA ASP A 171 -7.23 38.79 1.06
C ASP A 171 -5.99 38.98 0.16
N ILE A 172 -4.86 39.37 0.75
CA ILE A 172 -3.58 39.57 0.05
C ILE A 172 -2.79 38.25 -0.01
N HIS A 173 -2.85 37.46 1.06
CA HIS A 173 -2.08 36.24 1.22
C HIS A 173 -3.03 35.09 1.58
N SER A 174 -3.54 34.38 0.57
CA SER A 174 -4.58 33.35 0.73
C SER A 174 -4.22 32.17 1.64
N HIS A 175 -2.94 32.01 1.99
CA HIS A 175 -2.46 31.01 2.95
C HIS A 175 -2.56 31.47 4.41
N MET A 176 -2.65 32.78 4.67
CA MET A 176 -2.82 33.30 6.02
C MET A 176 -4.21 32.96 6.53
N ARG A 177 -4.25 32.08 7.52
CA ARG A 177 -5.47 31.66 8.22
C ARG A 177 -5.26 31.68 9.73
N GLY A 178 -6.30 32.10 10.43
CA GLY A 178 -6.34 32.15 11.88
C GLY A 178 -7.75 31.94 12.40
N TYR A 179 -7.88 31.67 13.69
CA TYR A 179 -9.15 31.32 14.30
C TYR A 179 -9.25 31.94 15.68
N VAL A 180 -10.38 32.56 15.98
CA VAL A 180 -10.72 33.04 17.32
C VAL A 180 -12.02 32.41 17.78
N VAL A 181 -11.95 31.56 18.81
CA VAL A 181 -13.14 30.93 19.38
C VAL A 181 -13.76 31.86 20.41
N VAL A 182 -14.95 32.37 20.10
CA VAL A 182 -15.72 33.27 20.96
C VAL A 182 -16.76 32.47 21.71
N SER A 183 -16.62 32.37 23.03
CA SER A 183 -17.58 31.67 23.91
C SER A 183 -18.53 32.66 24.59
N ASP A 184 -19.79 32.28 24.77
CA ASP A 184 -20.75 33.06 25.57
C ASP A 184 -20.50 32.91 27.08
N SER A 185 -19.63 31.98 27.47
CA SER A 185 -19.24 31.63 28.81
C SER A 185 -17.84 32.18 29.16
N PRO A 186 -17.58 32.51 30.44
CA PRO A 186 -16.25 32.91 30.89
C PRO A 186 -15.23 31.76 30.88
N TRP A 187 -15.67 30.50 30.82
CA TRP A 187 -14.79 29.33 30.81
C TRP A 187 -14.47 28.92 29.39
N VAL A 188 -13.47 29.59 28.81
CA VAL A 188 -12.91 29.27 27.50
C VAL A 188 -11.39 29.45 27.54
N ALA A 189 -10.64 28.48 27.02
CA ALA A 189 -9.19 28.53 27.03
C ALA A 189 -8.59 27.79 25.83
N VAL A 190 -7.53 28.36 25.28
CA VAL A 190 -6.62 27.66 24.37
C VAL A 190 -5.82 26.64 25.18
N CYS A 191 -5.81 25.39 24.75
CA CYS A 191 -5.02 24.35 25.39
C CYS A 191 -3.52 24.66 25.34
N SER A 192 -2.78 24.20 26.34
CA SER A 192 -1.32 24.21 26.29
C SER A 192 -0.80 23.32 25.15
N ARG A 193 0.51 23.43 24.85
CA ARG A 193 1.21 22.56 23.89
C ARG A 193 1.12 21.06 24.22
N ASP A 194 0.86 20.70 25.48
CA ASP A 194 0.64 19.31 25.88
C ASP A 194 -0.84 18.91 25.80
N GLY A 195 -1.71 19.79 25.30
CA GLY A 195 -3.16 19.62 25.26
C GLY A 195 -3.84 19.88 26.61
N LYS A 196 -3.14 20.39 27.63
CA LYS A 196 -3.73 20.57 28.97
C LYS A 196 -4.57 21.84 29.03
N PHE A 197 -5.66 21.80 29.77
CA PHE A 197 -6.47 22.97 30.10
C PHE A 197 -6.90 22.94 31.58
N ARG A 198 -7.19 24.11 32.13
CA ARG A 198 -7.75 24.27 33.46
C ARG A 198 -8.68 25.48 33.48
N PHE A 199 -9.85 25.31 34.06
CA PHE A 199 -10.79 26.37 34.43
C PHE A 199 -10.90 26.40 35.94
N SER A 200 -10.86 27.60 36.51
CA SER A 200 -11.07 27.82 37.93
C SER A 200 -12.41 28.50 38.17
N ASP A 201 -12.89 28.38 39.40
CA ASP A 201 -14.14 28.96 39.86
C ASP A 201 -15.35 28.57 39.00
N VAL A 202 -15.44 27.29 38.61
CA VAL A 202 -16.60 26.77 37.86
C VAL A 202 -17.70 26.36 38.84
N PRO A 203 -18.87 27.01 38.82
CA PRO A 203 -20.00 26.67 39.70
C PRO A 203 -20.44 25.21 39.53
N GLU A 204 -20.99 24.62 40.60
CA GLU A 204 -21.68 23.33 40.48
C GLU A 204 -22.86 23.42 39.51
N GLY A 205 -23.05 22.37 38.73
CA GLY A 205 -24.10 22.30 37.71
C GLY A 205 -23.76 21.37 36.56
N ARG A 206 -24.67 21.33 35.58
CA ARG A 206 -24.49 20.59 34.33
C ARG A 206 -23.92 21.49 33.25
N TYR A 207 -22.87 21.01 32.61
CA TYR A 207 -22.14 21.74 31.58
C TYR A 207 -21.97 20.88 30.35
N VAL A 208 -21.79 21.55 29.23
CA VAL A 208 -21.30 20.95 28.01
C VAL A 208 -19.87 21.42 27.80
N VAL A 209 -18.97 20.47 27.72
CA VAL A 209 -17.60 20.67 27.25
C VAL A 209 -17.65 20.68 25.73
N ASN A 210 -17.29 21.79 25.13
CA ASN A 210 -17.03 21.90 23.69
C ASN A 210 -15.52 21.94 23.47
N VAL A 211 -15.00 21.04 22.63
CA VAL A 211 -13.62 21.09 22.15
C VAL A 211 -13.64 21.40 20.66
N TRP A 212 -12.99 22.49 20.29
CA TRP A 212 -12.83 22.93 18.92
C TRP A 212 -11.35 22.81 18.50
N HIS A 213 -11.11 22.40 17.27
CA HIS A 213 -9.79 22.35 16.64
C HIS A 213 -9.95 22.55 15.14
N GLU A 214 -9.01 23.24 14.47
CA GLU A 214 -9.20 23.67 13.07
C GLU A 214 -9.37 22.50 12.08
N MET A 215 -8.72 21.36 12.36
CA MET A 215 -8.81 20.13 11.57
C MET A 215 -9.69 19.05 12.21
N GLY A 216 -10.29 19.33 13.37
CA GLY A 216 -10.95 18.31 14.19
C GLY A 216 -12.46 18.29 14.01
N GLU A 217 -13.08 17.10 14.08
CA GLU A 217 -14.52 17.03 14.28
C GLU A 217 -14.92 17.70 15.61
N PRO A 218 -16.01 18.48 15.66
CA PRO A 218 -16.47 19.11 16.89
C PRO A 218 -16.77 18.06 17.97
N LEU A 219 -16.08 18.14 19.11
CA LEU A 219 -16.34 17.25 20.24
C LEU A 219 -17.22 17.99 21.26
N ARG A 220 -18.38 17.41 21.56
CA ARG A 220 -19.33 17.93 22.54
C ARG A 220 -19.65 16.85 23.56
N LYS A 221 -19.44 17.13 24.86
CA LYS A 221 -19.68 16.16 25.95
C LYS A 221 -20.38 16.84 27.12
N GLU A 222 -21.52 16.31 27.54
CA GLU A 222 -22.18 16.75 28.77
C GLU A 222 -21.43 16.19 29.99
N ILE A 223 -21.22 17.04 30.98
CA ILE A 223 -20.55 16.74 32.25
C ILE A 223 -21.35 17.33 33.41
N GLU A 224 -21.18 16.77 34.58
CA GLU A 224 -21.76 17.28 35.82
C GLU A 224 -20.61 17.64 36.77
N ILE A 225 -20.65 18.86 37.30
CA ILE A 225 -19.66 19.39 38.24
C ILE A 225 -20.33 19.43 39.61
N GLY A 226 -19.81 18.65 40.56
CA GLY A 226 -20.36 18.56 41.92
C GLY A 226 -19.34 18.90 43.00
N GLY A 227 -19.80 19.60 44.06
CA GLY A 227 -19.19 19.52 45.39
C GLY A 227 -17.92 20.33 45.67
N GLY A 228 -17.54 21.31 44.84
CA GLY A 228 -16.37 22.18 45.09
C GLY A 228 -15.01 21.48 45.04
N ALA A 229 -14.97 20.24 44.52
CA ALA A 229 -13.75 19.48 44.28
C ALA A 229 -13.24 19.69 42.84
N THR A 230 -11.94 19.45 42.62
CA THR A 230 -11.34 19.44 41.29
C THR A 230 -11.92 18.29 40.45
N SER A 231 -12.50 18.62 39.30
CA SER A 231 -13.04 17.68 38.32
C SER A 231 -12.05 17.48 37.17
N ASP A 232 -11.40 16.32 37.11
CA ASP A 232 -10.53 15.94 35.98
C ASP A 232 -11.34 15.19 34.92
N LEU A 233 -11.39 15.75 33.71
CA LEU A 233 -12.10 15.21 32.56
C LEU A 233 -11.30 14.12 31.82
N GLY A 234 -10.07 13.86 32.23
CA GLY A 234 -9.18 12.90 31.57
C GLY A 234 -8.74 13.38 30.19
N THR A 235 -8.57 12.43 29.26
CA THR A 235 -8.16 12.74 27.87
C THR A 235 -9.38 12.77 26.94
N LEU A 236 -9.61 13.93 26.33
CA LEU A 236 -10.61 14.17 25.29
C LEU A 236 -9.92 14.06 23.92
N THR A 237 -10.32 13.08 23.10
CA THR A 237 -9.69 12.85 21.79
C THR A 237 -10.45 13.57 20.69
N VAL A 238 -9.74 14.40 19.94
CA VAL A 238 -10.24 15.04 18.72
C VAL A 238 -9.66 14.29 17.52
N THR A 239 -10.52 13.89 16.58
CA THR A 239 -10.11 13.20 15.36
C THR A 239 -10.18 14.14 14.17
N ALA A 240 -9.22 14.04 13.25
CA ALA A 240 -9.27 14.76 11.98
C ALA A 240 -9.94 13.89 10.90
N PRO A 241 -10.70 14.49 9.97
CA PRO A 241 -11.16 13.79 8.78
C PRO A 241 -9.96 13.20 8.03
N SER A 242 -9.98 11.90 7.80
CA SER A 242 -8.93 11.22 7.06
C SER A 242 -9.06 11.51 5.56
N LEU A 243 -8.02 12.06 4.93
CA LEU A 243 -7.92 12.10 3.46
C LEU A 243 -7.62 10.72 2.87
N THR A 244 -7.06 9.82 3.69
CA THR A 244 -6.91 8.43 3.30
C THR A 244 -8.28 7.77 3.39
N PRO A 245 -8.78 7.15 2.31
CA PRO A 245 -10.09 6.52 2.35
C PRO A 245 -10.10 5.45 3.46
N VAL A 246 -11.00 5.65 4.43
CA VAL A 246 -11.50 4.57 5.28
C VAL A 246 -12.08 3.56 4.31
N ALA A 247 -11.63 2.32 4.41
CA ALA A 247 -11.96 1.35 3.39
C ALA A 247 -13.48 1.13 3.29
N GLY A 248 -13.99 1.23 2.07
CA GLY A 248 -15.43 1.28 1.78
C GLY A 248 -16.02 2.70 1.70
N GLN A 249 -15.23 3.75 1.93
CA GLN A 249 -15.64 5.15 1.76
C GLN A 249 -14.78 5.85 0.70
N VAL A 250 -15.44 6.62 -0.15
CA VAL A 250 -14.78 7.53 -1.11
C VAL A 250 -14.10 8.63 -0.30
N ALA A 251 -12.80 8.84 -0.49
CA ALA A 251 -12.11 9.94 0.19
C ALA A 251 -12.80 11.29 -0.14
N PRO A 252 -12.77 12.27 0.76
CA PRO A 252 -13.35 13.59 0.48
C PRO A 252 -12.71 14.19 -0.78
N VAL A 253 -13.51 14.78 -1.66
CA VAL A 253 -13.00 15.63 -2.74
C VAL A 253 -12.80 17.00 -2.12
N LEU A 254 -11.55 17.39 -1.93
CA LEU A 254 -11.19 18.68 -1.35
C LEU A 254 -10.83 19.68 -2.47
N PRO A 255 -11.29 20.93 -2.37
CA PRO A 255 -10.80 21.99 -3.26
C PRO A 255 -9.31 22.24 -3.02
N TRP A 256 -8.58 22.68 -4.04
CA TRP A 256 -7.13 22.90 -3.93
C TRP A 256 -6.74 23.85 -2.81
N SER A 257 -7.57 24.83 -2.48
CA SER A 257 -7.34 25.74 -1.34
C SER A 257 -7.26 25.01 0.00
N GLU A 258 -8.05 23.95 0.18
CA GLU A 258 -8.05 23.14 1.41
C GLU A 258 -6.86 22.16 1.43
N VAL A 259 -6.48 21.61 0.26
CA VAL A 259 -5.23 20.83 0.13
C VAL A 259 -4.01 21.67 0.56
N ILE A 260 -3.93 22.92 0.09
CA ILE A 260 -2.85 23.86 0.45
C ILE A 260 -2.82 24.14 1.96
N ASP A 261 -3.98 24.17 2.63
CA ASP A 261 -4.00 24.32 4.09
C ASP A 261 -3.40 23.17 4.83
N ARG A 262 -3.74 21.96 4.40
CA ARG A 262 -3.21 20.76 5.03
C ARG A 262 -1.69 20.69 4.82
N ILE A 263 -1.21 21.03 3.62
CA ILE A 263 0.22 21.20 3.33
C ILE A 263 0.83 22.23 4.30
N SER A 264 0.22 23.42 4.41
CA SER A 264 0.71 24.49 5.28
C SER A 264 0.78 24.07 6.75
N LEU A 265 -0.23 23.35 7.25
CA LEU A 265 -0.29 22.86 8.62
C LEU A 265 0.78 21.80 8.91
N THR A 266 0.94 20.85 7.98
CA THR A 266 1.96 19.79 8.11
C THR A 266 3.37 20.39 8.07
N LEU A 267 3.63 21.37 7.21
CA LEU A 267 4.90 22.11 7.17
C LEU A 267 5.13 22.96 8.43
N ALA A 268 4.09 23.58 8.98
CA ALA A 268 4.20 24.30 10.24
C ALA A 268 4.47 23.35 11.43
N ALA A 269 3.90 22.14 11.42
CA ALA A 269 4.22 21.10 12.40
C ALA A 269 5.68 20.62 12.25
N SER A 270 6.17 20.49 11.02
CA SER A 270 7.58 20.23 10.72
C SER A 270 8.48 21.33 11.29
N PHE A 271 8.13 22.60 11.08
CA PHE A 271 8.86 23.75 11.59
C PHE A 271 8.92 23.77 13.12
N ASP A 272 7.79 23.55 13.81
CA ASP A 272 7.76 23.48 15.27
C ASP A 272 8.63 22.33 15.79
N ALA A 273 8.62 21.16 15.14
CA ALA A 273 9.54 20.07 15.46
C ALA A 273 11.00 20.42 15.19
N ALA A 274 11.30 21.20 14.14
CA ALA A 274 12.65 21.64 13.80
C ALA A 274 13.24 22.61 14.84
N THR A 275 12.40 23.40 15.52
CA THR A 275 12.87 24.29 16.60
C THR A 275 13.14 23.58 17.93
N ARG A 276 12.88 22.27 18.03
CA ARG A 276 13.06 21.49 19.26
C ARG A 276 14.36 20.66 19.23
N PRO A 277 15.19 20.73 20.28
CA PRO A 277 16.40 19.92 20.37
C PRO A 277 16.08 18.42 20.27
N GLY A 278 16.71 17.71 19.32
CA GLY A 278 16.64 16.25 19.21
C GLY A 278 15.45 15.69 18.41
N GLU A 279 14.53 16.51 17.91
CA GLU A 279 13.36 16.05 17.10
C GLU A 279 13.65 16.03 15.57
N PHE A 280 14.91 15.98 15.14
CA PHE A 280 15.30 16.10 13.71
C PHE A 280 14.66 15.08 12.78
N LYS A 281 14.52 13.81 13.20
CA LYS A 281 13.87 12.77 12.38
C LYS A 281 12.38 13.07 12.16
N LYS A 282 11.72 13.65 13.17
CA LYS A 282 10.30 13.98 13.12
C LYS A 282 10.07 15.23 12.29
N ALA A 283 10.91 16.25 12.44
CA ALA A 283 10.87 17.46 11.61
C ALA A 283 10.96 17.10 10.12
N ARG A 284 11.98 16.32 9.74
CA ARG A 284 12.15 15.86 8.36
C ARG A 284 10.97 15.00 7.88
N ARG A 285 10.51 14.04 8.68
CA ARG A 285 9.36 13.19 8.32
C ARG A 285 8.12 14.04 8.05
N LEU A 286 7.80 14.99 8.91
CA LEU A 286 6.63 15.87 8.72
C LEU A 286 6.76 16.70 7.43
N ALA A 287 7.95 17.18 7.09
CA ALA A 287 8.15 17.88 5.81
C ALA A 287 7.95 16.95 4.60
N GLU A 288 8.43 15.70 4.69
CA GLU A 288 8.19 14.68 3.66
C GLU A 288 6.69 14.30 3.58
N ASP A 289 5.99 14.21 4.71
CA ASP A 289 4.55 13.92 4.79
C ASP A 289 3.71 15.03 4.14
N ALA A 290 4.17 16.29 4.15
CA ALA A 290 3.49 17.37 3.43
C ALA A 290 3.50 17.16 1.91
N TYR A 291 4.53 16.49 1.38
CA TYR A 291 4.57 16.11 -0.04
C TYR A 291 3.74 14.84 -0.29
N TRP A 292 4.12 13.71 0.32
CA TRP A 292 3.53 12.39 0.05
C TRP A 292 2.08 12.28 0.54
N GLY A 293 1.79 12.84 1.72
CA GLY A 293 0.46 12.76 2.33
C GLY A 293 -0.53 13.76 1.75
N GLU A 294 -0.10 15.01 1.61
CA GLU A 294 -1.01 16.12 1.30
C GLU A 294 -1.00 16.51 -0.18
N PHE A 295 0.16 16.87 -0.73
CA PHE A 295 0.26 17.34 -2.12
C PHE A 295 0.01 16.22 -3.14
N GLU A 296 0.63 15.08 -2.94
CA GLU A 296 0.50 13.93 -3.82
C GLU A 296 -0.77 13.13 -3.49
N GLY A 297 -1.04 12.84 -2.22
CA GLY A 297 -2.21 12.06 -1.78
C GLY A 297 -3.57 12.70 -2.13
N SER A 298 -3.59 13.99 -2.46
CA SER A 298 -4.77 14.70 -2.96
C SER A 298 -4.90 14.73 -4.48
N ASP A 299 -3.99 14.09 -5.21
CA ASP A 299 -3.85 14.14 -6.67
C ASP A 299 -3.53 15.55 -7.23
N MET A 300 -3.15 16.51 -6.38
CA MET A 300 -2.78 17.86 -6.83
C MET A 300 -1.52 17.80 -7.70
N GLU A 301 -0.52 16.99 -7.35
CA GLU A 301 0.66 16.78 -8.21
C GLU A 301 0.28 16.30 -9.61
N ILE A 302 -0.65 15.34 -9.71
CA ILE A 302 -1.14 14.81 -10.98
C ILE A 302 -1.83 15.93 -11.77
N ALA A 303 -2.66 16.75 -11.11
CA ALA A 303 -3.30 17.89 -11.73
C ALA A 303 -2.27 18.89 -12.28
N VAL A 304 -1.26 19.24 -11.49
CA VAL A 304 -0.18 20.14 -11.94
C VAL A 304 0.54 19.56 -13.14
N ARG A 305 0.98 18.30 -13.03
CA ARG A 305 1.73 17.62 -14.09
C ARG A 305 0.93 17.55 -15.39
N SER A 306 -0.35 17.21 -15.29
CA SER A 306 -1.23 16.99 -16.46
C SER A 306 -1.67 18.29 -17.13
N TYR A 307 -1.95 19.35 -16.35
CA TYR A 307 -2.57 20.57 -16.87
C TYR A 307 -1.65 21.79 -16.94
N LEU A 308 -0.55 21.78 -16.17
CA LEU A 308 0.47 22.84 -16.11
C LEU A 308 1.86 22.35 -16.58
N GLY A 309 2.06 21.04 -16.72
CA GLY A 309 3.24 20.42 -17.32
C GLY A 309 4.26 19.87 -16.31
N TYR A 310 5.06 18.92 -16.78
CA TYR A 310 6.04 18.19 -15.98
C TYR A 310 7.08 19.09 -15.29
N ALA A 311 7.59 20.11 -15.99
CA ALA A 311 8.58 21.03 -15.43
C ALA A 311 8.06 21.77 -14.19
N ARG A 312 6.77 22.15 -14.19
CA ARG A 312 6.15 22.83 -13.05
C ARG A 312 5.93 21.90 -11.86
N ALA A 313 5.52 20.65 -12.12
CA ALA A 313 5.40 19.63 -11.08
C ALA A 313 6.76 19.37 -10.41
N LYS A 314 7.81 19.20 -11.21
CA LYS A 314 9.19 18.97 -10.74
C LYS A 314 9.76 20.15 -9.95
N GLU A 315 9.40 21.38 -10.30
CA GLU A 315 9.78 22.57 -9.53
C GLU A 315 9.17 22.55 -8.12
N LEU A 316 7.86 22.30 -8.00
CA LEU A 316 7.18 22.21 -6.70
C LEU A 316 7.74 21.07 -5.86
N GLU A 317 7.97 19.91 -6.47
CA GLU A 317 8.59 18.76 -5.83
C GLU A 317 9.97 19.11 -5.24
N GLY A 318 10.81 19.78 -6.02
CA GLY A 318 12.11 20.26 -5.57
C GLY A 318 12.01 21.22 -4.37
N GLU A 319 10.96 22.04 -4.30
CA GLU A 319 10.71 22.91 -3.16
C GLU A 319 10.32 22.14 -1.90
N PHE A 320 9.49 21.10 -1.99
CA PHE A 320 9.19 20.21 -0.86
C PHE A 320 10.46 19.53 -0.32
N TYR A 321 11.31 18.98 -1.19
CA TYR A 321 12.55 18.35 -0.77
C TYR A 321 13.56 19.34 -0.16
N ALA A 322 13.64 20.55 -0.70
CA ALA A 322 14.46 21.60 -0.13
C ALA A 322 14.03 21.93 1.32
N ILE A 323 12.72 21.99 1.58
CA ILE A 323 12.20 22.19 2.94
C ILE A 323 12.53 21.00 3.85
N ALA A 324 12.37 19.76 3.37
CA ALA A 324 12.67 18.57 4.17
C ALA A 324 14.15 18.47 4.57
N ASP A 325 15.05 18.83 3.66
CA ASP A 325 16.49 18.90 3.93
C ASP A 325 16.82 20.05 4.90
N GLU A 326 16.26 21.24 4.68
CA GLU A 326 16.48 22.41 5.54
C GLU A 326 15.92 22.20 6.96
N ALA A 327 14.76 21.53 7.10
CA ALA A 327 14.19 21.16 8.38
C ALA A 327 15.15 20.31 9.22
N SER A 328 15.88 19.40 8.58
CA SER A 328 16.91 18.61 9.27
C SER A 328 18.11 19.46 9.70
N LYS A 329 18.49 20.50 8.95
CA LYS A 329 19.61 21.38 9.27
C LYS A 329 19.26 22.34 10.40
N VAL A 330 18.06 22.92 10.37
CA VAL A 330 17.51 23.76 11.45
C VAL A 330 17.44 22.97 12.76
N ALA A 331 16.93 21.72 12.71
CA ALA A 331 16.84 20.86 13.89
C ALA A 331 18.21 20.47 14.51
N LYS A 332 19.28 20.53 13.72
CA LYS A 332 20.66 20.31 14.19
C LYS A 332 21.34 21.60 14.67
N GLY A 333 20.68 22.77 14.53
CA GLY A 333 21.26 24.07 14.83
C GLY A 333 22.27 24.55 13.78
N GLU A 334 22.34 23.91 12.61
CA GLU A 334 23.27 24.29 11.53
C GLU A 334 22.79 25.54 10.78
N LYS A 335 21.48 25.81 10.82
CA LYS A 335 20.79 26.89 10.11
C LYS A 335 19.77 27.58 11.01
N PRO A 336 19.53 28.88 10.84
CA PRO A 336 18.54 29.61 11.60
C PRO A 336 17.11 29.22 11.14
N PRO A 337 16.09 29.20 12.03
CA PRO A 337 14.72 28.82 11.66
C PRO A 337 14.15 29.61 10.48
N GLU A 338 14.53 30.88 10.34
CA GLU A 338 14.13 31.78 9.26
C GLU A 338 14.43 31.19 7.86
N ALA A 339 15.48 30.37 7.72
CA ALA A 339 15.82 29.72 6.45
C ALA A 339 14.73 28.72 5.99
N MET A 340 14.21 27.92 6.91
CA MET A 340 13.12 26.98 6.63
C MET A 340 11.79 27.73 6.40
N ALA A 341 11.55 28.80 7.16
CA ALA A 341 10.35 29.63 7.00
C ALA A 341 10.29 30.26 5.60
N GLU A 342 11.42 30.74 5.07
CA GLU A 342 11.51 31.35 3.74
C GLU A 342 11.22 30.35 2.60
N LEU A 343 11.75 29.12 2.69
CA LEU A 343 11.43 28.07 1.73
C LEU A 343 9.96 27.66 1.79
N THR A 344 9.41 27.54 2.99
CA THR A 344 7.99 27.24 3.21
C THR A 344 7.10 28.33 2.60
N ARG A 345 7.47 29.60 2.81
CA ARG A 345 6.80 30.76 2.23
C ARG A 345 6.78 30.69 0.70
N LYS A 346 7.93 30.42 0.09
CA LYS A 346 8.07 30.28 -1.37
C LYS A 346 7.16 29.19 -1.93
N LEU A 347 7.18 28.01 -1.32
CA LEU A 347 6.36 26.88 -1.73
C LEU A 347 4.86 27.22 -1.64
N LEU A 348 4.40 27.78 -0.52
CA LEU A 348 2.97 28.10 -0.34
C LEU A 348 2.48 29.14 -1.37
N LEU A 349 3.28 30.16 -1.68
CA LEU A 349 2.95 31.12 -2.74
C LEU A 349 2.88 30.44 -4.12
N ASN A 350 3.81 29.53 -4.40
CA ASN A 350 3.82 28.77 -5.64
C ASN A 350 2.62 27.84 -5.78
N LEU A 351 2.21 27.18 -4.69
CA LEU A 351 1.02 26.33 -4.66
C LEU A 351 -0.28 27.12 -4.85
N VAL A 352 -0.39 28.32 -4.27
CA VAL A 352 -1.52 29.23 -4.52
C VAL A 352 -1.59 29.63 -5.99
N SER A 353 -0.47 30.07 -6.57
CA SER A 353 -0.38 30.44 -8.00
C SER A 353 -0.78 29.26 -8.91
N VAL A 354 -0.36 28.06 -8.54
CA VAL A 354 -0.70 26.82 -9.25
C VAL A 354 -2.18 26.47 -9.12
N SER A 355 -2.75 26.57 -7.92
CA SER A 355 -4.18 26.40 -7.68
C SER A 355 -5.01 27.35 -8.53
N ASP A 356 -4.63 28.64 -8.60
CA ASP A 356 -5.31 29.62 -9.46
C ASP A 356 -5.21 29.27 -10.96
N ALA A 357 -4.05 28.76 -11.40
CA ALA A 357 -3.85 28.33 -12.78
C ALA A 357 -4.70 27.09 -13.12
N LEU A 358 -4.84 26.14 -12.20
CA LEU A 358 -5.71 24.97 -12.33
C LEU A 358 -7.19 25.39 -12.33
N ASN A 359 -7.59 26.26 -11.42
CA ASN A 359 -8.96 26.79 -11.31
C ASN A 359 -9.39 27.51 -12.61
N LYS A 360 -8.50 28.31 -13.21
CA LYS A 360 -8.75 28.95 -14.51
C LYS A 360 -8.96 27.95 -15.66
N LYS A 361 -8.44 26.73 -15.53
CA LYS A 361 -8.64 25.63 -16.49
C LYS A 361 -9.85 24.75 -16.14
N GLY A 362 -10.62 25.11 -15.11
CA GLY A 362 -11.77 24.33 -14.63
C GLY A 362 -11.37 23.11 -13.79
N ILE A 363 -10.10 22.97 -13.42
CA ILE A 363 -9.60 21.90 -12.56
C ILE A 363 -9.57 22.43 -11.13
N THR A 364 -10.65 22.25 -10.38
CA THR A 364 -10.83 22.87 -9.05
C THR A 364 -10.55 21.92 -7.88
N ASP A 365 -10.52 20.62 -8.16
CA ASP A 365 -10.25 19.54 -7.22
C ASP A 365 -9.85 18.26 -7.97
N ARG A 366 -9.61 17.18 -7.23
CA ARG A 366 -9.25 15.86 -7.77
C ARG A 366 -10.34 15.19 -8.62
N ALA A 367 -11.61 15.53 -8.45
CA ALA A 367 -12.69 14.94 -9.27
C ALA A 367 -12.58 15.39 -10.74
N HIS A 368 -12.04 16.59 -10.99
CA HIS A 368 -11.84 17.13 -12.34
C HIS A 368 -10.63 16.55 -13.07
N VAL A 369 -9.71 15.90 -12.34
CA VAL A 369 -8.49 15.31 -12.92
C VAL A 369 -8.83 14.14 -13.85
N PHE A 370 -9.96 13.46 -13.64
CA PHE A 370 -10.32 12.20 -14.31
C PHE A 370 -11.47 12.29 -15.33
N VAL A 371 -11.94 13.49 -15.71
CA VAL A 371 -13.11 13.63 -16.63
C VAL A 371 -12.71 13.57 -18.12
N GLY A 372 -11.43 13.42 -18.44
CA GLY A 372 -10.90 13.28 -19.80
C GLY A 372 -10.78 11.84 -20.31
N GLY A 373 -11.85 11.05 -20.26
CA GLY A 373 -11.97 9.82 -21.05
C GLY A 373 -11.26 8.56 -20.52
N ALA A 374 -11.83 7.91 -19.52
CA ALA A 374 -11.91 6.45 -19.37
C ALA A 374 -12.72 6.14 -18.09
N ASP A 375 -13.55 5.12 -18.16
CA ASP A 375 -14.35 4.58 -17.06
C ASP A 375 -13.66 4.66 -15.68
N SER A 376 -14.46 4.99 -14.67
CA SER A 376 -14.25 4.71 -13.25
C SER A 376 -13.93 3.22 -12.98
N ARG A 377 -12.70 2.79 -13.27
CA ARG A 377 -12.24 1.39 -13.17
C ARG A 377 -11.28 1.10 -12.02
N LEU A 378 -11.04 2.05 -11.10
CA LEU A 378 -10.36 1.75 -9.84
C LEU A 378 -11.41 1.49 -8.75
N PRO A 379 -11.80 0.23 -8.50
CA PRO A 379 -12.56 -0.09 -7.31
C PRO A 379 -11.72 0.25 -6.07
N PRO A 380 -12.31 0.82 -5.01
CA PRO A 380 -11.61 1.02 -3.76
C PRO A 380 -11.15 -0.35 -3.22
N LEU A 381 -9.85 -0.48 -2.92
CA LEU A 381 -9.28 -1.65 -2.23
C LEU A 381 -10.12 -1.94 -0.96
N ALA A 382 -10.94 -3.00 -1.01
CA ALA A 382 -11.85 -3.35 0.06
C ALA A 382 -11.08 -3.86 1.31
N ALA A 383 -11.31 -3.26 2.49
CA ALA A 383 -10.65 -3.66 3.75
C ALA A 383 -11.08 -5.00 4.33
N THR A 384 -12.03 -5.69 3.71
CA THR A 384 -12.38 -7.04 4.15
C THR A 384 -11.31 -8.07 3.76
N VAL A 385 -10.28 -7.67 3.01
CA VAL A 385 -9.11 -8.51 2.71
C VAL A 385 -8.02 -8.29 3.77
N PRO A 386 -7.62 -9.33 4.54
CA PRO A 386 -6.46 -9.26 5.42
C PRO A 386 -5.20 -8.85 4.63
N GLY A 387 -4.51 -7.78 5.06
CA GLY A 387 -3.26 -7.31 4.43
C GLY A 387 -3.32 -5.93 3.74
N ALA A 388 -4.47 -5.27 3.67
CA ALA A 388 -4.63 -3.99 2.95
C ALA A 388 -3.73 -2.82 3.45
N ARG A 389 -3.32 -2.81 4.72
CA ARG A 389 -2.34 -1.82 5.26
C ARG A 389 -0.92 -2.09 4.75
N ASP A 390 -0.56 -3.35 4.53
CA ASP A 390 0.75 -3.77 4.04
C ASP A 390 0.87 -3.45 2.53
N GLN A 391 -0.18 -3.73 1.76
CA GLN A 391 -0.26 -3.41 0.32
C GLN A 391 -0.09 -1.90 0.02
N ARG A 392 -0.67 -1.02 0.84
CA ARG A 392 -0.47 0.43 0.69
C ARG A 392 0.97 0.86 0.95
N GLY A 393 1.61 0.30 1.97
CA GLY A 393 3.03 0.56 2.27
C GLY A 393 3.95 0.10 1.13
N LEU A 394 3.65 -1.05 0.53
CA LEU A 394 4.37 -1.60 -0.62
C LEU A 394 4.18 -0.75 -1.88
N LEU A 395 2.96 -0.28 -2.17
CA LEU A 395 2.70 0.65 -3.30
C LEU A 395 3.43 1.99 -3.13
N LEU A 396 3.52 2.51 -1.91
CA LEU A 396 4.30 3.71 -1.59
C LEU A 396 5.81 3.47 -1.69
N GLY A 397 6.28 2.25 -1.36
CA GLY A 397 7.66 1.81 -1.61
C GLY A 397 7.97 1.84 -3.11
N LEU A 398 7.13 1.16 -3.90
CA LEU A 398 7.24 1.09 -5.35
C LEU A 398 7.30 2.48 -5.98
N LYS A 399 6.38 3.37 -5.59
CA LYS A 399 6.35 4.75 -6.11
C LYS A 399 7.64 5.52 -5.82
N ARG A 400 8.14 5.46 -4.58
CA ARG A 400 9.41 6.09 -4.19
C ARG A 400 10.60 5.52 -4.99
N GLY A 401 10.62 4.22 -5.19
CA GLY A 401 11.65 3.55 -5.99
C GLY A 401 11.65 4.02 -7.45
N LEU A 402 10.49 4.08 -8.10
CA LEU A 402 10.35 4.54 -9.48
C LEU A 402 10.73 6.02 -9.63
N HIS A 403 10.43 6.84 -8.62
CA HIS A 403 10.83 8.24 -8.57
C HIS A 403 12.35 8.42 -8.46
N GLN A 404 13.00 7.64 -7.59
CA GLN A 404 14.46 7.64 -7.48
C GLN A 404 15.12 7.24 -8.80
N LEU A 405 14.55 6.27 -9.50
CA LEU A 405 14.98 5.89 -10.85
C LEU A 405 14.83 7.04 -11.85
N GLN A 406 13.70 7.75 -11.87
CA GLN A 406 13.49 8.90 -12.76
C GLN A 406 14.53 9.98 -12.49
N THR A 407 14.85 10.21 -11.22
CA THR A 407 15.86 11.20 -10.81
C THR A 407 17.25 10.84 -11.34
N LEU A 408 17.65 9.57 -11.28
CA LEU A 408 18.93 9.10 -11.81
C LEU A 408 18.98 9.20 -13.34
N ALA A 409 17.90 8.83 -14.02
CA ALA A 409 17.80 8.95 -15.48
C ALA A 409 17.88 10.43 -15.94
N ASP A 410 17.22 11.33 -15.22
CA ASP A 410 17.24 12.78 -15.50
C ASP A 410 18.63 13.42 -15.24
N LYS A 411 19.49 12.77 -14.45
CA LYS A 411 20.89 13.18 -14.19
C LYS A 411 21.89 12.69 -15.24
N ASP A 412 21.42 12.04 -16.31
CA ASP A 412 22.28 11.38 -17.31
C ASP A 412 23.14 10.23 -16.74
N GLU A 413 22.59 9.51 -15.75
CA GLU A 413 23.18 8.30 -15.16
C GLU A 413 22.37 7.04 -15.57
N PRO A 414 22.39 6.61 -16.85
CA PRO A 414 21.49 5.57 -17.36
C PRO A 414 21.75 4.18 -16.78
N ASP A 415 23.01 3.84 -16.45
CA ASP A 415 23.36 2.56 -15.85
C ASP A 415 22.90 2.48 -14.37
N ASP A 416 22.99 3.58 -13.64
CA ASP A 416 22.51 3.67 -12.25
C ASP A 416 20.99 3.67 -12.21
N ALA A 417 20.33 4.35 -13.16
CA ALA A 417 18.88 4.30 -13.30
C ALA A 417 18.38 2.89 -13.67
N ALA A 418 19.06 2.16 -14.57
CA ALA A 418 18.74 0.77 -14.88
C ALA A 418 18.97 -0.16 -13.67
N SER A 419 20.01 0.11 -12.87
CA SER A 419 20.28 -0.61 -11.62
C SER A 419 19.23 -0.30 -10.55
N ALA A 420 18.76 0.94 -10.48
CA ALA A 420 17.65 1.34 -9.63
C ALA A 420 16.38 0.57 -10.02
N MET A 421 16.08 0.40 -11.32
CA MET A 421 14.89 -0.35 -11.75
C MET A 421 14.89 -1.80 -11.25
N THR A 422 16.07 -2.43 -11.29
CA THR A 422 16.26 -3.78 -10.75
C THR A 422 16.04 -3.79 -9.24
N SER A 423 16.45 -2.75 -8.53
CA SER A 423 16.23 -2.61 -7.09
C SER A 423 14.74 -2.41 -6.77
N VAL A 424 14.04 -1.59 -7.55
CA VAL A 424 12.58 -1.40 -7.42
C VAL A 424 11.83 -2.71 -7.62
N TYR A 425 12.22 -3.49 -8.64
CA TYR A 425 11.63 -4.80 -8.88
C TYR A 425 11.80 -5.74 -7.68
N LEU A 426 13.04 -5.93 -7.22
CA LEU A 426 13.36 -6.90 -6.16
C LEU A 426 12.88 -6.48 -4.76
N VAL A 427 12.90 -5.18 -4.46
CA VAL A 427 12.60 -4.67 -3.12
C VAL A 427 11.12 -4.33 -2.98
N ASP A 428 10.56 -3.64 -3.97
CA ASP A 428 9.23 -3.05 -3.85
C ASP A 428 8.15 -3.85 -4.60
N PHE A 429 8.47 -4.39 -5.78
CA PHE A 429 7.50 -5.14 -6.59
C PHE A 429 7.41 -6.63 -6.21
N GLU A 430 8.51 -7.34 -5.96
CA GLU A 430 8.51 -8.78 -5.63
C GLU A 430 7.53 -9.15 -4.48
N PRO A 431 7.39 -8.36 -3.39
CA PRO A 431 6.35 -8.62 -2.39
C PRO A 431 4.92 -8.52 -2.96
N LEU A 432 4.67 -7.53 -3.82
CA LEU A 432 3.39 -7.35 -4.51
C LEU A 432 3.14 -8.47 -5.53
N GLU A 433 4.18 -8.90 -6.24
CA GLU A 433 4.18 -10.00 -7.19
C GLU A 433 3.74 -11.31 -6.51
N ARG A 434 4.25 -11.60 -5.31
CA ARG A 434 3.81 -12.78 -4.53
C ARG A 434 2.32 -12.73 -4.20
N ILE A 435 1.80 -11.55 -3.89
CA ILE A 435 0.38 -11.34 -3.60
C ILE A 435 -0.43 -11.51 -4.89
N LEU A 436 -0.04 -10.85 -5.98
CA LEU A 436 -0.69 -10.94 -7.29
C LEU A 436 -0.68 -12.38 -7.82
N ASN A 437 0.42 -13.12 -7.67
CA ASN A 437 0.50 -14.54 -8.02
C ASN A 437 -0.47 -15.41 -7.24
N SER A 438 -0.84 -15.02 -6.01
CA SER A 438 -1.85 -15.76 -5.23
C SER A 438 -3.29 -15.45 -5.65
N LEU A 439 -3.53 -14.25 -6.22
CA LEU A 439 -4.86 -13.75 -6.59
C LEU A 439 -5.17 -14.00 -8.06
N ASN A 440 -4.30 -13.53 -8.95
CA ASN A 440 -4.41 -13.68 -10.40
C ASN A 440 -3.01 -13.79 -11.05
N PRO A 441 -2.47 -15.00 -11.21
CA PRO A 441 -1.17 -15.23 -11.83
C PRO A 441 -1.03 -14.66 -13.25
N ARG A 442 -2.14 -14.42 -13.96
CA ARG A 442 -2.12 -13.94 -15.35
C ARG A 442 -1.74 -12.47 -15.48
N GLU A 443 -1.92 -11.68 -14.42
CA GLU A 443 -1.61 -10.25 -14.40
C GLU A 443 -0.14 -9.96 -14.05
N VAL A 444 0.56 -10.94 -13.46
CA VAL A 444 1.95 -10.77 -13.03
C VAL A 444 2.92 -10.67 -14.20
N ARG A 445 2.85 -11.62 -15.14
CA ARG A 445 3.83 -11.71 -16.23
C ARG A 445 3.87 -10.46 -17.13
N PRO A 446 2.74 -9.85 -17.53
CA PRO A 446 2.77 -8.58 -18.26
C PRO A 446 3.52 -7.47 -17.51
N LEU A 447 3.42 -7.43 -16.18
CA LEU A 447 4.14 -6.46 -15.35
C LEU A 447 5.64 -6.76 -15.34
N GLU A 448 6.07 -8.01 -15.16
CA GLU A 448 7.49 -8.41 -15.23
C GLU A 448 8.15 -8.00 -16.54
N ILE A 449 7.44 -8.19 -17.66
CA ILE A 449 7.90 -7.77 -18.98
C ILE A 449 8.06 -6.24 -19.01
N GLU A 450 7.05 -5.49 -18.56
CA GLU A 450 7.09 -4.03 -18.54
C GLU A 450 8.23 -3.47 -17.66
N PHE A 451 8.51 -4.10 -16.51
CA PHE A 451 9.66 -3.75 -15.67
C PHE A 451 10.99 -3.92 -16.42
N ASN A 452 11.16 -5.05 -17.12
CA ASN A 452 12.35 -5.32 -17.92
C ASN A 452 12.50 -4.36 -19.10
N ARG A 453 11.37 -4.04 -19.75
CA ARG A 453 11.29 -3.08 -20.84
C ARG A 453 11.80 -1.72 -20.44
N ILE A 454 11.20 -1.15 -19.39
CA ILE A 454 11.55 0.17 -18.88
C ILE A 454 13.02 0.19 -18.46
N ARG A 455 13.51 -0.85 -17.78
CA ARG A 455 14.93 -0.96 -17.44
C ARG A 455 15.83 -0.93 -18.68
N GLY A 456 15.48 -1.67 -19.73
CA GLY A 456 16.23 -1.70 -20.98
C GLY A 456 16.24 -0.34 -21.69
N GLU A 457 15.09 0.32 -21.76
CA GLU A 457 14.95 1.65 -22.39
C GLU A 457 15.68 2.74 -21.58
N VAL A 458 15.63 2.69 -20.25
CA VAL A 458 16.38 3.61 -19.36
C VAL A 458 17.88 3.39 -19.53
N GLY A 459 18.35 2.15 -19.57
CA GLY A 459 19.74 1.82 -19.87
C GLY A 459 20.17 2.25 -21.29
N ALA A 460 19.23 2.45 -22.20
CA ALA A 460 19.45 3.01 -23.54
C ALA A 460 19.34 4.55 -23.60
N GLY A 461 19.12 5.22 -22.46
CA GLY A 461 19.08 6.68 -22.33
C GLY A 461 17.68 7.30 -22.29
N LEU A 462 16.62 6.51 -22.07
CA LEU A 462 15.27 7.06 -21.84
C LEU A 462 15.22 7.87 -20.54
N LYS A 463 14.75 9.13 -20.63
CA LYS A 463 14.66 10.09 -19.51
C LYS A 463 13.56 11.13 -19.72
N GLY A 464 13.34 12.00 -18.74
CA GLY A 464 12.38 13.09 -18.79
C GLY A 464 10.92 12.63 -18.89
N GLU A 465 10.09 13.42 -19.58
CA GLU A 465 8.63 13.21 -19.66
C GLU A 465 8.24 11.84 -20.26
N LYS A 466 9.01 11.36 -21.24
CA LYS A 466 8.76 10.04 -21.85
C LYS A 466 8.94 8.88 -20.87
N LEU A 467 9.91 9.00 -19.94
CA LEU A 467 10.10 8.03 -18.88
C LEU A 467 9.00 8.15 -17.84
N ALA A 468 8.68 9.37 -17.41
CA ALA A 468 7.66 9.64 -16.40
C ALA A 468 6.30 9.01 -16.77
N VAL A 469 5.86 9.17 -18.02
CA VAL A 469 4.62 8.57 -18.53
C VAL A 469 4.63 7.04 -18.43
N LYS A 470 5.76 6.37 -18.71
CA LYS A 470 5.87 4.91 -18.62
C LYS A 470 5.90 4.42 -17.18
N LEU A 471 6.56 5.15 -16.29
CA LEU A 471 6.59 4.82 -14.86
C LEU A 471 5.20 4.99 -14.23
N ASP A 472 4.46 6.03 -14.62
CA ASP A 472 3.07 6.24 -14.21
C ASP A 472 2.16 5.10 -14.71
N ASP A 473 2.25 4.72 -15.99
CA ASP A 473 1.48 3.59 -16.56
C ASP A 473 1.82 2.27 -15.84
N LEU A 474 3.09 2.01 -15.56
CA LEU A 474 3.50 0.85 -14.78
C LEU A 474 2.86 0.85 -13.39
N GLN A 475 2.96 1.98 -12.68
CA GLN A 475 2.38 2.12 -11.34
C GLN A 475 0.87 1.91 -11.36
N GLU A 476 0.17 2.48 -12.33
CA GLU A 476 -1.27 2.32 -12.50
C GLU A 476 -1.64 0.86 -12.77
N ARG A 477 -0.91 0.17 -13.64
CA ARG A 477 -1.15 -1.25 -13.92
C ARG A 477 -0.93 -2.14 -12.70
N VAL A 478 0.08 -1.87 -11.90
CA VAL A 478 0.29 -2.59 -10.63
C VAL A 478 -0.87 -2.32 -9.67
N ALA A 479 -1.32 -1.08 -9.53
CA ALA A 479 -2.46 -0.72 -8.69
C ALA A 479 -3.78 -1.34 -9.19
N LEU A 480 -4.01 -1.35 -10.50
CA LEU A 480 -5.16 -1.97 -11.14
C LEU A 480 -5.14 -3.50 -10.99
N ALA A 481 -3.98 -4.13 -11.13
CA ALA A 481 -3.83 -5.58 -10.93
C ALA A 481 -4.15 -5.99 -9.48
N LEU A 482 -3.85 -5.12 -8.51
CA LEU A 482 -4.21 -5.31 -7.10
C LEU A 482 -5.70 -4.99 -6.83
N GLY A 483 -6.29 -4.03 -7.56
CA GLY A 483 -7.67 -3.58 -7.38
C GLY A 483 -8.73 -4.43 -8.10
N ARG A 484 -8.40 -5.02 -9.25
CA ARG A 484 -9.29 -5.91 -10.01
C ARG A 484 -9.39 -7.28 -9.31
N VAL A 485 -10.19 -7.32 -8.25
CA VAL A 485 -10.64 -8.56 -7.57
C VAL A 485 -12.15 -8.73 -7.71
N GLU A 486 -12.68 -8.50 -8.91
CA GLU A 486 -13.98 -9.01 -9.31
C GLU A 486 -13.81 -9.89 -10.55
N GLY A 487 -13.97 -11.19 -10.35
CA GLY A 487 -13.92 -12.19 -11.41
C GLY A 487 -13.24 -13.46 -10.93
N GLN A 488 -14.02 -14.54 -10.86
CA GLN A 488 -13.68 -15.87 -10.34
C GLN A 488 -12.20 -16.27 -10.54
N PRO A 489 -11.49 -16.75 -9.50
CA PRO A 489 -10.16 -17.31 -9.68
C PRO A 489 -10.25 -18.42 -10.72
N ALA A 490 -9.44 -18.34 -11.78
CA ALA A 490 -9.28 -19.46 -12.69
C ALA A 490 -8.84 -20.66 -11.86
N GLY A 491 -9.66 -21.71 -11.79
CA GLY A 491 -9.45 -22.84 -10.90
C GLY A 491 -8.04 -23.41 -11.05
N THR A 492 -7.24 -23.32 -9.99
CA THR A 492 -5.84 -23.78 -9.96
C THR A 492 -5.72 -25.31 -10.02
N PHE A 493 -6.83 -26.01 -9.78
CA PHE A 493 -6.93 -27.47 -9.83
C PHE A 493 -6.55 -28.06 -11.19
N GLY A 494 -7.13 -27.55 -12.30
CA GLY A 494 -7.00 -28.16 -13.63
C GLY A 494 -5.54 -28.20 -14.15
N PRO A 495 -4.83 -27.05 -14.15
CA PRO A 495 -3.43 -27.00 -14.55
C PRO A 495 -2.52 -27.82 -13.63
N ALA A 496 -2.74 -27.78 -12.32
CA ALA A 496 -1.99 -28.58 -11.34
C ALA A 496 -2.18 -30.08 -11.56
N PHE A 497 -3.43 -30.51 -11.76
CA PHE A 497 -3.78 -31.90 -12.08
C PHE A 497 -3.10 -32.37 -13.36
N ALA A 498 -3.25 -31.62 -14.45
CA ALA A 498 -2.69 -31.99 -15.75
C ALA A 498 -1.14 -32.05 -15.70
N GLY A 499 -0.50 -31.06 -15.08
CA GLY A 499 0.95 -31.02 -14.91
C GLY A 499 1.48 -32.18 -14.09
N SER A 500 0.88 -32.44 -12.92
CA SER A 500 1.26 -33.56 -12.06
C SER A 500 1.03 -34.92 -12.74
N LEU A 501 -0.08 -35.09 -13.45
CA LEU A 501 -0.40 -36.32 -14.16
C LEU A 501 0.61 -36.60 -15.29
N PHE A 502 0.92 -35.58 -16.10
CA PHE A 502 1.82 -35.71 -17.24
C PHE A 502 3.25 -36.07 -16.80
N ILE A 503 3.77 -35.41 -15.75
CA ILE A 503 5.09 -35.71 -15.20
C ILE A 503 5.11 -37.15 -14.68
N MET A 504 4.16 -37.52 -13.82
CA MET A 504 4.15 -38.87 -13.24
C MET A 504 4.08 -39.96 -14.33
N LEU A 505 3.21 -39.79 -15.34
CA LEU A 505 3.11 -40.73 -16.45
C LEU A 505 4.39 -40.83 -17.26
N ARG A 506 5.04 -39.71 -17.56
CA ARG A 506 6.27 -39.69 -18.36
C ARG A 506 7.41 -40.38 -17.64
N GLU A 507 7.79 -39.87 -16.47
CA GLU A 507 8.96 -40.37 -15.74
C GLU A 507 8.73 -41.82 -15.26
N GLY A 508 7.49 -42.12 -14.85
CA GLY A 508 7.12 -43.47 -14.43
C GLY A 508 7.16 -44.51 -15.54
N VAL A 509 6.74 -44.16 -16.77
CA VAL A 509 6.83 -45.09 -17.91
C VAL A 509 8.30 -45.36 -18.26
N GLU A 510 9.15 -44.33 -18.23
CA GLU A 510 10.60 -44.47 -18.48
C GLU A 510 11.24 -45.41 -17.46
N VAL A 511 10.94 -45.24 -16.16
CA VAL A 511 11.39 -46.16 -15.10
C VAL A 511 10.90 -47.59 -15.34
N ILE A 512 9.61 -47.78 -15.65
CA ILE A 512 9.04 -49.12 -15.88
C ILE A 512 9.74 -49.80 -17.05
N LEU A 513 10.04 -49.09 -18.14
CA LEU A 513 10.71 -49.65 -19.32
C LEU A 513 12.17 -50.01 -19.04
N LEU A 514 12.90 -49.17 -18.32
CA LEU A 514 14.28 -49.44 -17.91
C LEU A 514 14.35 -50.65 -16.98
N LEU A 515 13.45 -50.75 -15.99
CA LEU A 515 13.37 -51.89 -15.09
C LEU A 515 12.91 -53.16 -15.80
N ALA A 516 11.94 -53.08 -16.71
CA ALA A 516 11.51 -54.22 -17.52
C ALA A 516 12.67 -54.76 -18.37
N MET A 517 13.50 -53.88 -18.95
CA MET A 517 14.72 -54.27 -19.67
C MET A 517 15.73 -54.98 -18.76
N LEU A 518 16.00 -54.43 -17.57
CA LEU A 518 16.94 -55.03 -16.62
C LEU A 518 16.45 -56.39 -16.10
N VAL A 519 15.15 -56.51 -15.83
CA VAL A 519 14.52 -57.79 -15.44
C VAL A 519 14.57 -58.79 -16.59
N ALA A 520 14.32 -58.38 -17.84
CA ALA A 520 14.45 -59.24 -19.02
C ALA A 520 15.90 -59.73 -19.22
N LEU A 521 16.90 -58.88 -18.93
CA LEU A 521 18.31 -59.27 -18.98
C LEU A 521 18.66 -60.26 -17.86
N ALA A 522 18.24 -59.96 -16.62
CA ALA A 522 18.50 -60.80 -15.44
C ALA A 522 17.85 -62.18 -15.53
N THR A 523 16.64 -62.27 -16.09
CA THR A 523 15.94 -63.54 -16.33
C THR A 523 16.62 -64.36 -17.43
N LYS A 524 17.20 -63.70 -18.45
CA LYS A 524 17.91 -64.37 -19.55
C LYS A 524 19.30 -64.90 -19.14
N THR A 525 19.97 -64.25 -18.20
CA THR A 525 21.30 -64.68 -17.71
C THR A 525 21.25 -65.68 -16.56
N ALA A 526 20.05 -65.99 -16.04
CA ALA A 526 19.79 -66.99 -14.99
C ALA A 526 20.66 -66.85 -13.72
N GLN A 527 21.16 -65.64 -13.42
CA GLN A 527 22.03 -65.43 -12.26
C GLN A 527 21.23 -65.40 -10.94
N PRO A 528 21.55 -66.25 -9.94
CA PRO A 528 20.88 -66.24 -8.65
C PRO A 528 21.15 -64.93 -7.90
N GLY A 529 20.08 -64.31 -7.40
CA GLY A 529 20.17 -63.05 -6.63
C GLY A 529 20.05 -61.77 -7.48
N ALA A 530 20.04 -61.85 -8.80
CA ALA A 530 19.95 -60.67 -9.69
C ALA A 530 18.70 -59.81 -9.41
N MET A 531 17.55 -60.44 -9.16
CA MET A 531 16.31 -59.74 -8.80
C MET A 531 16.42 -58.98 -7.46
N ARG A 532 17.14 -59.54 -6.48
CA ARG A 532 17.37 -58.87 -5.19
C ARG A 532 18.34 -57.70 -5.35
N ALA A 533 19.37 -57.85 -6.18
CA ALA A 533 20.31 -56.79 -6.49
C ALA A 533 19.62 -55.59 -7.18
N ILE A 534 18.77 -55.85 -8.18
CA ILE A 534 17.93 -54.82 -8.81
C ILE A 534 17.04 -54.15 -7.76
N GLY A 535 16.37 -54.92 -6.90
CA GLY A 535 15.51 -54.38 -5.83
C GLY A 535 16.26 -53.46 -4.86
N TRP A 536 17.47 -53.83 -4.44
CA TRP A 536 18.33 -52.97 -3.60
C TRP A 536 18.73 -51.69 -4.33
N GLY A 537 19.10 -51.78 -5.61
CA GLY A 537 19.42 -50.62 -6.44
C GLY A 537 18.25 -49.63 -6.54
N VAL A 538 17.04 -50.15 -6.79
CA VAL A 538 15.81 -49.35 -6.83
C VAL A 538 15.53 -48.70 -5.47
N GLY A 539 15.59 -49.46 -4.38
CA GLY A 539 15.34 -48.94 -3.03
C GLY A 539 16.30 -47.81 -2.64
N LEU A 540 17.60 -47.99 -2.89
CA LEU A 540 18.61 -46.95 -2.69
C LEU A 540 18.36 -45.71 -3.55
N ALA A 541 17.95 -45.89 -4.80
CA ALA A 541 17.66 -44.78 -5.70
C ALA A 541 16.48 -43.93 -5.23
N VAL A 542 15.38 -44.56 -4.79
CA VAL A 542 14.22 -43.84 -4.26
C VAL A 542 14.60 -43.01 -3.03
N VAL A 543 15.38 -43.59 -2.10
CA VAL A 543 15.87 -42.85 -0.92
C VAL A 543 16.75 -41.68 -1.35
N ALA A 544 17.69 -41.89 -2.28
CA ALA A 544 18.55 -40.84 -2.80
C ALA A 544 17.74 -39.72 -3.47
N SER A 545 16.72 -40.04 -4.27
CA SER A 545 15.86 -39.03 -4.91
C SER A 545 15.05 -38.22 -3.89
N ILE A 546 14.57 -38.84 -2.80
CA ILE A 546 13.89 -38.12 -1.71
C ILE A 546 14.87 -37.17 -1.00
N ILE A 547 16.10 -37.61 -0.72
CA ILE A 547 17.15 -36.76 -0.13
C ILE A 547 17.44 -35.58 -1.04
N THR A 548 17.57 -35.80 -2.36
CA THR A 548 17.77 -34.74 -3.35
C THR A 548 16.62 -33.74 -3.33
N ALA A 549 15.37 -34.20 -3.32
CA ALA A 549 14.18 -33.35 -3.25
C ALA A 549 14.16 -32.48 -1.97
N VAL A 550 14.45 -33.07 -0.81
CA VAL A 550 14.53 -32.35 0.47
C VAL A 550 15.69 -31.35 0.48
N GLY A 551 16.87 -31.77 0.01
CA GLY A 551 18.05 -30.91 -0.06
C GLY A 551 17.83 -29.69 -0.95
N LEU A 552 17.20 -29.87 -2.11
CA LEU A 552 16.81 -28.78 -3.01
C LEU A 552 15.80 -27.82 -2.35
N ASN A 553 14.82 -28.34 -1.62
CA ASN A 553 13.85 -27.49 -0.91
C ASN A 553 14.55 -26.62 0.15
N LEU A 554 15.45 -27.21 0.93
CA LEU A 554 16.21 -26.49 1.97
C LEU A 554 17.12 -25.41 1.38
N ILE A 555 17.82 -25.71 0.28
CA ILE A 555 18.69 -24.74 -0.40
C ILE A 555 17.85 -23.57 -0.96
N VAL A 556 16.76 -23.87 -1.67
CA VAL A 556 15.90 -22.82 -2.25
C VAL A 556 15.23 -21.96 -1.17
N SER A 557 14.86 -22.55 -0.03
CA SER A 557 14.24 -21.81 1.09
C SER A 557 15.20 -20.89 1.86
N SER A 558 16.52 -21.02 1.68
CA SER A 558 17.54 -20.27 2.44
C SER A 558 18.27 -19.17 1.64
N ALA A 559 18.03 -19.06 0.34
CA ALA A 559 18.66 -18.05 -0.51
C ALA A 559 17.93 -16.68 -0.43
N GLN A 560 18.69 -15.58 -0.28
CA GLN A 560 18.17 -14.21 -0.41
C GLN A 560 17.74 -13.90 -1.86
N ASN A 561 16.76 -13.01 -2.04
CA ASN A 561 15.97 -12.80 -3.27
C ASN A 561 16.81 -12.72 -4.56
N LYS A 562 17.86 -11.88 -4.62
CA LYS A 562 18.69 -11.72 -5.83
C LYS A 562 19.48 -12.98 -6.22
N THR A 563 19.96 -13.76 -5.24
CA THR A 563 20.72 -15.00 -5.52
C THR A 563 19.80 -16.12 -6.00
N ARG A 564 18.53 -16.08 -5.61
CA ARG A 564 17.53 -17.08 -5.97
C ARG A 564 17.17 -17.04 -7.45
N GLU A 565 16.86 -15.86 -8.00
CA GLU A 565 16.51 -15.70 -9.42
C GLU A 565 17.68 -16.09 -10.34
N VAL A 566 18.91 -15.70 -9.98
CA VAL A 566 20.12 -16.11 -10.71
C VAL A 566 20.29 -17.63 -10.67
N ALA A 567 20.12 -18.24 -9.50
CA ALA A 567 20.22 -19.69 -9.36
C ALA A 567 19.15 -20.41 -10.18
N GLU A 568 17.92 -19.91 -10.19
CA GLU A 568 16.81 -20.46 -10.97
C GLU A 568 17.11 -20.40 -12.47
N GLY A 569 17.52 -19.23 -12.98
CA GLY A 569 17.92 -19.07 -14.38
C GLY A 569 19.08 -19.99 -14.80
N VAL A 570 20.14 -20.09 -13.99
CA VAL A 570 21.29 -20.96 -14.27
C VAL A 570 20.89 -22.44 -14.28
N VAL A 571 20.07 -22.87 -13.31
CA VAL A 571 19.59 -24.26 -13.24
C VAL A 571 18.71 -24.59 -14.45
N MET A 572 17.84 -23.68 -14.88
CA MET A 572 17.00 -23.87 -16.07
C MET A 572 17.83 -23.98 -17.35
N LEU A 573 18.89 -23.17 -17.51
CA LEU A 573 19.79 -23.26 -18.66
C LEU A 573 20.63 -24.54 -18.65
N ALA A 574 21.13 -24.95 -17.48
CA ALA A 574 21.84 -26.23 -17.33
C ALA A 574 20.91 -27.41 -17.67
N ALA A 575 19.68 -27.39 -17.16
CA ALA A 575 18.67 -28.38 -17.49
C ALA A 575 18.35 -28.39 -18.99
N ALA A 576 18.20 -27.24 -19.64
CA ALA A 576 17.99 -27.15 -21.09
C ALA A 576 19.13 -27.82 -21.87
N GLY A 577 20.39 -27.59 -21.49
CA GLY A 577 21.55 -28.24 -22.10
C GLY A 577 21.54 -29.77 -21.94
N VAL A 578 21.23 -30.26 -20.73
CA VAL A 578 21.12 -31.70 -20.44
C VAL A 578 19.97 -32.33 -21.23
N LEU A 579 18.78 -31.71 -21.21
CA LEU A 579 17.59 -32.21 -21.91
C LEU A 579 17.81 -32.23 -23.43
N PHE A 580 18.47 -31.22 -23.99
CA PHE A 580 18.85 -31.19 -25.41
C PHE A 580 19.78 -32.36 -25.76
N TYR A 581 20.82 -32.58 -24.96
CA TYR A 581 21.75 -33.69 -25.15
C TYR A 581 21.06 -35.06 -25.08
N VAL A 582 20.25 -35.28 -24.04
CA VAL A 582 19.51 -36.53 -23.82
C VAL A 582 18.50 -36.76 -24.93
N SER A 583 17.77 -35.71 -25.33
CA SER A 583 16.81 -35.78 -26.42
C SER A 583 17.49 -36.23 -27.72
N TYR A 584 18.59 -35.57 -28.09
CA TYR A 584 19.39 -35.95 -29.25
C TYR A 584 19.83 -37.43 -29.16
N TRP A 585 20.32 -37.85 -28.00
CA TRP A 585 20.73 -39.24 -27.77
C TRP A 585 19.58 -40.23 -27.99
N LEU A 586 18.40 -39.98 -27.41
CA LEU A 586 17.22 -40.85 -27.57
C LEU A 586 16.75 -40.93 -29.03
N ILE A 587 16.68 -39.79 -29.73
CA ILE A 587 16.26 -39.73 -31.12
C ILE A 587 17.27 -40.47 -32.02
N SER A 588 18.56 -40.33 -31.74
CA SER A 588 19.65 -41.00 -32.48
C SER A 588 19.65 -42.53 -32.33
N GLN A 589 19.05 -43.06 -31.25
CA GLN A 589 18.92 -44.50 -30.98
C GLN A 589 17.62 -45.12 -31.51
N SER A 590 16.76 -44.34 -32.16
CA SER A 590 15.47 -44.82 -32.69
C SER A 590 15.57 -45.85 -33.84
N GLU A 591 16.76 -46.13 -34.36
CA GLU A 591 17.01 -47.24 -35.29
C GLU A 591 17.18 -48.58 -34.55
N SER A 592 16.23 -49.51 -34.72
CA SER A 592 16.23 -50.79 -33.99
C SER A 592 17.47 -51.68 -34.22
N LYS A 593 18.25 -51.45 -35.29
CA LYS A 593 19.52 -52.17 -35.53
C LYS A 593 20.62 -51.71 -34.58
N ARG A 594 20.78 -50.39 -34.37
CA ARG A 594 21.79 -49.81 -33.45
C ARG A 594 21.51 -50.19 -32.00
N TRP A 595 20.23 -50.21 -31.62
CA TRP A 595 19.78 -50.69 -30.31
C TRP A 595 20.13 -52.16 -30.06
N MET A 596 19.83 -53.05 -31.01
CA MET A 596 20.18 -54.47 -30.90
C MET A 596 21.70 -54.69 -30.87
N ASP A 597 22.47 -53.89 -31.61
CA ASP A 597 23.93 -53.97 -31.60
C ASP A 597 24.53 -53.41 -30.31
N PHE A 598 23.94 -52.37 -29.72
CA PHE A 598 24.29 -51.87 -28.39
C PHE A 598 24.02 -52.94 -27.33
N LEU A 599 22.82 -53.52 -27.30
CA LEU A 599 22.46 -54.59 -26.37
C LEU A 599 23.37 -55.82 -26.51
N LYS A 600 23.70 -56.22 -27.75
CA LYS A 600 24.65 -57.30 -28.02
C LYS A 600 26.07 -56.96 -27.55
N ARG A 601 26.55 -55.73 -27.77
CA ARG A 601 27.87 -55.27 -27.31
C ARG A 601 27.93 -55.10 -25.79
N GLN A 602 26.83 -54.73 -25.14
CA GLN A 602 26.72 -54.65 -23.68
C GLN A 602 26.67 -56.05 -23.06
N ALA A 603 25.90 -56.97 -23.66
CA ALA A 603 25.84 -58.37 -23.23
C ALA A 603 27.16 -59.12 -23.46
N ALA A 604 27.87 -58.84 -24.56
CA ALA A 604 29.18 -59.40 -24.84
C ALA A 604 30.26 -58.86 -23.89
N ARG A 605 30.25 -57.55 -23.57
CA ARG A 605 31.13 -56.95 -22.54
C ARG A 605 30.74 -57.35 -21.12
N GLY A 606 29.49 -57.74 -20.90
CA GLY A 606 28.94 -58.20 -19.63
C GLY A 606 29.42 -59.59 -19.20
N SER A 607 30.08 -60.35 -20.08
CA SER A 607 30.68 -61.64 -19.72
C SER A 607 32.00 -61.50 -18.93
N GLU A 608 32.59 -60.30 -18.87
CA GLU A 608 33.84 -60.05 -18.12
C GLU A 608 33.69 -59.02 -16.96
N ILE A 609 32.55 -58.34 -16.80
CA ILE A 609 32.29 -57.36 -15.71
C ILE A 609 30.96 -57.64 -14.94
N GLY A 610 30.27 -58.75 -15.21
CA GLY A 610 28.88 -59.00 -14.81
C GLY A 610 28.63 -59.59 -13.41
N GLY A 611 28.86 -58.81 -12.34
CA GLY A 611 28.45 -59.15 -10.96
C GLY A 611 27.08 -58.56 -10.55
N LEU A 612 26.50 -59.07 -9.46
CA LEU A 612 25.24 -58.55 -8.87
C LEU A 612 25.29 -57.02 -8.60
N SER A 613 26.47 -56.49 -8.28
CA SER A 613 26.71 -55.06 -8.02
C SER A 613 26.47 -54.18 -9.25
N THR A 614 26.77 -54.63 -10.47
CA THR A 614 26.58 -53.82 -11.68
C THR A 614 25.10 -53.74 -12.06
N LEU A 615 24.33 -54.81 -11.83
CA LEU A 615 22.87 -54.80 -11.97
C LEU A 615 22.22 -53.86 -10.94
N ALA A 616 22.67 -53.91 -9.68
CA ALA A 616 22.21 -52.99 -8.65
C ALA A 616 22.54 -51.53 -8.98
N LEU A 617 23.78 -51.24 -9.40
CA LEU A 617 24.22 -49.89 -9.76
C LEU A 617 23.49 -49.37 -11.01
N THR A 618 23.24 -50.22 -12.02
CA THR A 618 22.51 -49.82 -13.22
C THR A 618 21.05 -49.51 -12.90
N ALA A 619 20.40 -50.35 -12.09
CA ALA A 619 19.04 -50.09 -11.59
C ALA A 619 19.00 -48.81 -10.75
N PHE A 620 20.01 -48.60 -9.89
CA PHE A 620 20.13 -47.39 -9.07
C PHE A 620 20.25 -46.13 -9.94
N LEU A 621 21.20 -46.08 -10.87
CA LEU A 621 21.43 -44.90 -11.71
C LEU A 621 20.23 -44.58 -12.60
N ALA A 622 19.58 -45.62 -13.15
CA ALA A 622 18.36 -45.47 -13.94
C ALA A 622 17.24 -44.83 -13.12
N VAL A 623 16.89 -45.42 -11.97
CA VAL A 623 15.78 -44.91 -11.14
C VAL A 623 16.10 -43.57 -10.49
N TYR A 624 17.35 -43.37 -10.05
CA TYR A 624 17.76 -42.13 -9.39
C TYR A 624 17.67 -40.94 -10.35
N ARG A 625 18.07 -41.13 -11.61
CA ARG A 625 17.98 -40.10 -12.64
C ARG A 625 16.54 -39.66 -12.85
N GLU A 626 15.64 -40.58 -13.16
CA GLU A 626 14.23 -40.24 -13.39
C GLU A 626 13.57 -39.68 -12.11
N GLY A 627 13.96 -40.20 -10.94
CA GLY A 627 13.48 -39.70 -9.65
C GLY A 627 13.97 -38.28 -9.31
N ALA A 628 15.21 -37.93 -9.68
CA ALA A 628 15.74 -36.58 -9.50
C ALA A 628 15.09 -35.59 -10.49
N GLU A 629 14.88 -36.00 -11.75
CA GLU A 629 14.15 -35.20 -12.74
C GLU A 629 12.69 -34.97 -12.29
N THR A 630 12.01 -36.00 -11.76
CA THR A 630 10.66 -35.89 -11.16
C THR A 630 10.63 -34.89 -10.02
N ALA A 631 11.60 -34.96 -9.10
CA ALA A 631 11.67 -34.08 -7.93
C ALA A 631 11.81 -32.60 -8.32
N LEU A 632 12.68 -32.29 -9.29
CA LEU A 632 12.87 -30.92 -9.80
C LEU A 632 11.59 -30.39 -10.46
N MET A 633 10.92 -31.21 -11.27
CA MET A 633 9.71 -30.82 -11.98
C MET A 633 8.53 -30.58 -11.03
N TYR A 634 8.37 -31.42 -10.00
CA TYR A 634 7.34 -31.24 -8.97
C TYR A 634 7.61 -30.01 -8.09
N GLN A 635 8.87 -29.68 -7.82
CA GLN A 635 9.22 -28.47 -7.09
C GLN A 635 8.79 -27.21 -7.87
N ALA A 636 9.02 -27.18 -9.19
CA ALA A 636 8.54 -26.09 -10.05
C ALA A 636 7.00 -25.97 -10.04
N LEU A 637 6.29 -27.10 -10.12
CA LEU A 637 4.83 -27.13 -10.05
C LEU A 637 4.27 -26.67 -8.68
N LEU A 638 4.91 -27.06 -7.58
CA LEU A 638 4.53 -26.64 -6.23
C LEU A 638 4.75 -25.13 -6.05
N GLY A 639 5.82 -24.57 -6.62
CA GLY A 639 6.10 -23.14 -6.59
C GLY A 639 5.08 -22.29 -7.34
N GLY A 640 4.60 -22.77 -8.50
CA GLY A 640 3.64 -22.05 -9.35
C GLY A 640 2.16 -22.29 -9.00
N HIS A 641 1.76 -23.55 -8.81
CA HIS A 641 0.34 -23.93 -8.67
C HIS A 641 0.01 -24.55 -7.29
N GLY A 642 1.01 -24.89 -6.48
CA GLY A 642 0.83 -25.59 -5.19
C GLY A 642 0.55 -24.71 -3.97
N LYS A 643 0.40 -23.39 -4.14
CA LYS A 643 0.17 -22.45 -3.01
C LYS A 643 -1.30 -22.39 -2.57
N SER A 644 -2.24 -22.79 -3.42
CA SER A 644 -3.67 -22.86 -3.09
C SER A 644 -4.07 -24.27 -2.66
N ARG A 645 -5.10 -24.38 -1.82
CA ARG A 645 -5.66 -25.68 -1.41
C ARG A 645 -6.16 -26.49 -2.61
N GLU A 646 -6.78 -25.84 -3.59
CA GLU A 646 -7.27 -26.47 -4.82
C GLU A 646 -6.13 -26.97 -5.71
N GLY A 647 -5.05 -26.20 -5.84
CA GLY A 647 -3.87 -26.59 -6.61
C GLY A 647 -3.13 -27.75 -5.96
N LEU A 648 -2.96 -27.73 -4.62
CA LEU A 648 -2.46 -28.87 -3.85
C LEU A 648 -3.31 -30.14 -4.06
N MET A 649 -4.64 -29.99 -4.05
CA MET A 649 -5.55 -31.10 -4.39
C MET A 649 -5.36 -31.56 -5.84
N GLY A 650 -5.21 -30.64 -6.80
CA GLY A 650 -4.90 -30.96 -8.19
C GLY A 650 -3.63 -31.79 -8.32
N LEU A 651 -2.54 -31.38 -7.67
CA LEU A 651 -1.27 -32.12 -7.64
C LEU A 651 -1.44 -33.52 -7.01
N ALA A 652 -2.11 -33.61 -5.86
CA ALA A 652 -2.31 -34.89 -5.17
C ALA A 652 -3.16 -35.87 -6.00
N VAL A 653 -4.23 -35.37 -6.63
CA VAL A 653 -5.10 -36.17 -7.50
C VAL A 653 -4.36 -36.56 -8.78
N GLY A 654 -3.60 -35.65 -9.40
CA GLY A 654 -2.81 -35.93 -10.59
C GLY A 654 -1.76 -37.02 -10.34
N LEU A 655 -1.04 -36.93 -9.21
CA LEU A 655 -0.10 -37.94 -8.74
C LEU A 655 -0.80 -39.29 -8.53
N GLY A 656 -1.92 -39.31 -7.80
CA GLY A 656 -2.67 -40.52 -7.51
C GLY A 656 -3.17 -41.22 -8.78
N VAL A 657 -3.78 -40.47 -9.70
CA VAL A 657 -4.24 -41.00 -11.00
C VAL A 657 -3.06 -41.49 -11.84
N GLY A 658 -1.94 -40.74 -11.86
CA GLY A 658 -0.72 -41.15 -12.54
C GLY A 658 -0.18 -42.49 -12.05
N LEU A 659 -0.08 -42.68 -10.72
CA LEU A 659 0.37 -43.94 -10.13
C LEU A 659 -0.55 -45.13 -10.48
N VAL A 660 -1.87 -44.93 -10.49
CA VAL A 660 -2.82 -45.97 -10.90
C VAL A 660 -2.62 -46.36 -12.36
N LEU A 661 -2.49 -45.36 -13.25
CA LEU A 661 -2.24 -45.61 -14.68
C LEU A 661 -0.89 -46.30 -14.92
N LEU A 662 0.16 -45.92 -14.19
CA LEU A 662 1.46 -46.58 -14.25
C LEU A 662 1.39 -48.03 -13.79
N ALA A 663 0.63 -48.34 -12.73
CA ALA A 663 0.41 -49.71 -12.29
C ALA A 663 -0.29 -50.54 -13.37
N VAL A 664 -1.31 -49.98 -14.03
CA VAL A 664 -1.99 -50.61 -15.17
C VAL A 664 -1.00 -50.85 -16.32
N ILE A 665 -0.18 -49.86 -16.68
CA ILE A 665 0.85 -50.00 -17.73
C ILE A 665 1.86 -51.10 -17.37
N ALA A 666 2.36 -51.12 -16.13
CA ALA A 666 3.29 -52.14 -15.66
C ALA A 666 2.68 -53.55 -15.72
N LEU A 667 1.40 -53.69 -15.34
CA LEU A 667 0.66 -54.95 -15.43
C LEU A 667 0.47 -55.39 -16.88
N ILE A 668 0.14 -54.47 -17.80
CA ILE A 668 0.04 -54.76 -19.23
C ILE A 668 1.39 -55.22 -19.77
N ILE A 669 2.49 -54.51 -19.47
CA ILE A 669 3.85 -54.89 -19.92
C ILE A 669 4.25 -56.26 -19.35
N ARG A 670 3.89 -56.56 -18.10
CA ARG A 670 4.15 -57.86 -17.48
C ARG A 670 3.32 -58.99 -18.10
N ALA A 671 2.05 -58.74 -18.39
CA ALA A 671 1.11 -59.73 -18.92
C ALA A 671 1.27 -59.95 -20.44
N SER A 672 1.77 -58.96 -21.15
CA SER A 672 1.81 -58.94 -22.61
C SER A 672 3.23 -59.22 -23.11
N SER A 673 3.41 -60.26 -23.93
CA SER A 673 4.60 -60.40 -24.80
C SER A 673 4.57 -59.41 -25.99
N VAL A 674 3.93 -58.24 -25.80
CA VAL A 674 3.74 -57.23 -26.84
C VAL A 674 5.09 -56.60 -27.15
N ARG A 675 5.48 -56.65 -28.43
CA ARG A 675 6.64 -55.94 -28.95
C ARG A 675 6.35 -54.44 -28.89
N LEU A 676 6.80 -53.79 -27.83
CA LEU A 676 6.71 -52.34 -27.70
C LEU A 676 7.34 -51.68 -28.94
N PRO A 677 6.66 -50.73 -29.60
CA PRO A 677 7.23 -49.98 -30.72
C PRO A 677 8.28 -48.99 -30.18
N LEU A 678 9.43 -49.53 -29.74
CA LEU A 678 10.55 -48.79 -29.13
C LEU A 678 10.97 -47.59 -29.99
N ARG A 679 10.87 -47.72 -31.32
CA ARG A 679 11.17 -46.64 -32.26
C ARG A 679 10.26 -45.42 -32.06
N SER A 680 8.95 -45.65 -31.91
CA SER A 680 7.97 -44.57 -31.71
C SER A 680 8.11 -43.98 -30.31
N PHE A 681 8.36 -44.81 -29.31
CA PHE A 681 8.61 -44.38 -27.94
C PHE A 681 9.81 -43.44 -27.85
N PHE A 682 10.98 -43.86 -28.32
CA PHE A 682 12.19 -43.02 -28.27
C PHE A 682 12.07 -41.72 -29.09
N LYS A 683 11.34 -41.75 -30.22
CA LYS A 683 11.08 -40.54 -31.01
C LYS A 683 10.15 -39.57 -30.30
N VAL A 684 9.03 -40.06 -29.75
CA VAL A 684 8.03 -39.20 -29.07
C VAL A 684 8.59 -38.65 -27.77
N SER A 685 9.19 -39.49 -26.91
CA SER A 685 9.83 -39.04 -25.67
C SER A 685 11.00 -38.09 -25.94
N GLY A 686 11.83 -38.38 -26.94
CA GLY A 686 12.91 -37.49 -27.37
C GLY A 686 12.39 -36.13 -27.87
N MET A 687 11.32 -36.11 -28.66
CA MET A 687 10.72 -34.85 -29.15
C MET A 687 10.10 -34.02 -28.02
N ILE A 688 9.48 -34.65 -27.02
CA ILE A 688 8.96 -33.96 -25.82
C ILE A 688 10.11 -33.38 -24.99
N LEU A 689 11.16 -34.15 -24.74
CA LEU A 689 12.39 -33.68 -24.06
C LEU A 689 13.00 -32.47 -24.78
N PHE A 690 13.03 -32.51 -26.12
CA PHE A 690 13.52 -31.39 -26.92
C PHE A 690 12.64 -30.15 -26.75
N ALA A 691 11.31 -30.30 -26.83
CA ALA A 691 10.39 -29.19 -26.63
C ALA A 691 10.59 -28.55 -25.24
N MET A 692 10.75 -29.35 -24.19
CA MET A 692 11.04 -28.84 -22.84
C MET A 692 12.39 -28.13 -22.75
N ALA A 693 13.42 -28.63 -23.43
CA ALA A 693 14.72 -27.94 -23.51
C ALA A 693 14.58 -26.54 -24.10
N VAL A 694 13.76 -26.38 -25.15
CA VAL A 694 13.46 -25.07 -25.76
C VAL A 694 12.70 -24.17 -24.78
N VAL A 695 11.69 -24.70 -24.08
CA VAL A 695 10.93 -23.93 -23.07
C VAL A 695 11.85 -23.45 -21.94
N PHE A 696 12.69 -24.33 -21.39
CA PHE A 696 13.59 -24.02 -20.29
C PHE A 696 14.69 -23.05 -20.70
N ALA A 697 15.18 -23.13 -21.94
CA ALA A 697 16.16 -22.17 -22.45
C ALA A 697 15.60 -20.74 -22.48
N GLY A 698 14.37 -20.55 -22.96
CA GLY A 698 13.74 -19.24 -23.00
C GLY A 698 13.44 -18.67 -21.61
N ASN A 699 12.87 -19.49 -20.72
CA ASN A 699 12.61 -19.08 -19.33
C ASN A 699 13.89 -18.82 -18.54
N GLY A 700 14.94 -19.63 -18.72
CA GLY A 700 16.22 -19.42 -18.03
C GLY A 700 16.88 -18.09 -18.39
N ILE A 701 16.81 -17.67 -19.66
CA ILE A 701 17.28 -16.33 -20.08
C ILE A 701 16.42 -15.23 -19.45
N PHE A 702 15.11 -15.41 -19.42
CA PHE A 702 14.18 -14.45 -18.80
C PHE A 702 14.45 -14.25 -17.30
N GLU A 703 14.68 -15.33 -16.53
CA GLU A 703 15.00 -15.20 -15.10
C GLU A 703 16.36 -14.51 -14.87
N LEU A 704 17.35 -14.74 -15.74
CA LEU A 704 18.62 -13.99 -15.69
C LEU A 704 18.45 -12.51 -16.07
N GLN A 705 17.47 -12.20 -16.92
CA GLN A 705 17.08 -10.81 -17.19
C GLN A 705 16.44 -10.21 -15.94
N ASN A 706 15.47 -10.85 -15.30
CA ASN A 706 14.85 -10.37 -14.05
C ASN A 706 15.91 -10.04 -12.98
N ALA A 707 16.87 -10.93 -12.80
CA ALA A 707 17.98 -10.75 -11.85
C ALA A 707 18.97 -9.61 -12.19
N GLY A 708 18.84 -9.01 -13.38
CA GLY A 708 19.70 -7.93 -13.85
C GLY A 708 21.07 -8.36 -14.36
N ILE A 709 21.25 -9.66 -14.65
CA ILE A 709 22.52 -10.21 -15.17
C ILE A 709 22.64 -9.97 -16.68
N LEU A 710 21.52 -10.13 -17.41
CA LEU A 710 21.48 -9.95 -18.85
C LEU A 710 20.71 -8.69 -19.24
N LYS A 711 21.26 -7.95 -20.21
CA LYS A 711 20.55 -6.84 -20.85
C LYS A 711 19.36 -7.37 -21.65
N THR A 712 18.31 -6.57 -21.73
CA THR A 712 17.07 -6.91 -22.44
C THR A 712 16.94 -6.04 -23.68
N THR A 713 16.67 -6.67 -24.83
CA THR A 713 16.36 -5.97 -26.07
C THR A 713 15.02 -6.48 -26.56
N GLU A 714 14.00 -5.64 -26.48
CA GLU A 714 12.63 -6.04 -26.77
C GLU A 714 12.28 -5.99 -28.26
N LEU A 715 11.31 -6.82 -28.63
CA LEU A 715 10.76 -6.91 -29.97
C LEU A 715 9.30 -6.47 -29.96
N GLU A 716 9.06 -5.19 -30.25
CA GLU A 716 7.73 -4.56 -30.18
C GLU A 716 6.67 -5.26 -31.06
N TRP A 717 7.07 -5.90 -32.15
CA TRP A 717 6.16 -6.60 -33.07
C TRP A 717 5.73 -8.01 -32.59
N PHE A 718 6.38 -8.57 -31.57
CA PHE A 718 6.15 -9.96 -31.13
C PHE A 718 4.99 -10.09 -30.12
N GLY A 719 4.39 -8.97 -29.70
CA GLY A 719 3.30 -8.95 -28.72
C GLY A 719 3.74 -9.41 -27.33
N PRO A 720 2.81 -9.87 -26.46
CA PRO A 720 3.13 -10.27 -25.08
C PRO A 720 3.94 -11.59 -24.96
N GLY A 721 4.25 -12.24 -26.09
CA GLY A 721 4.88 -13.56 -26.10
C GLY A 721 3.95 -14.69 -25.65
N LEU A 722 4.53 -15.89 -25.48
CA LEU A 722 3.87 -17.10 -24.97
C LEU A 722 4.73 -17.70 -23.86
N PRO A 723 4.59 -17.23 -22.61
CA PRO A 723 5.45 -17.66 -21.50
C PRO A 723 5.41 -19.16 -21.19
N ALA A 724 4.26 -19.80 -21.44
CA ALA A 724 4.11 -21.25 -21.28
C ALA A 724 5.06 -22.05 -22.20
N LEU A 725 5.48 -21.46 -23.32
CA LEU A 725 6.44 -22.04 -24.26
C LEU A 725 7.85 -21.44 -24.07
N GLY A 726 8.06 -20.63 -23.04
CA GLY A 726 9.29 -19.87 -22.83
C GLY A 726 9.55 -18.81 -23.90
N LEU A 727 8.54 -18.46 -24.72
CA LEU A 727 8.68 -17.46 -25.78
C LEU A 727 8.46 -16.08 -25.17
N HIS A 728 9.55 -15.36 -24.93
CA HIS A 728 9.51 -14.00 -24.40
C HIS A 728 9.78 -12.98 -25.52
N PRO A 729 9.18 -11.77 -25.49
CA PRO A 729 9.32 -10.77 -26.54
C PRO A 729 10.68 -10.04 -26.51
N ASN A 730 11.77 -10.81 -26.35
CA ASN A 730 13.13 -10.28 -26.33
C ASN A 730 14.09 -11.10 -27.20
N VAL A 731 15.07 -10.41 -27.77
CA VAL A 731 16.02 -10.98 -28.73
C VAL A 731 16.85 -12.09 -28.10
N GLN A 732 17.28 -11.92 -26.85
CA GLN A 732 18.19 -12.85 -26.17
C GLN A 732 17.53 -14.23 -25.99
N ALA A 733 16.32 -14.29 -25.44
CA ALA A 733 15.59 -15.53 -25.19
C ALA A 733 15.26 -16.25 -26.51
N LEU A 734 14.72 -15.51 -27.50
CA LEU A 734 14.38 -16.07 -28.80
C LEU A 734 15.62 -16.53 -29.59
N SER A 735 16.76 -15.87 -29.42
CA SER A 735 18.02 -16.28 -30.07
C SER A 735 18.52 -17.61 -29.52
N VAL A 736 18.49 -17.81 -28.21
CA VAL A 736 18.92 -19.10 -27.60
C VAL A 736 17.98 -20.23 -28.00
N GLN A 737 16.68 -20.00 -27.99
CA GLN A 737 15.70 -20.98 -28.46
C GLN A 737 15.86 -21.28 -29.96
N GLY A 738 16.11 -20.24 -30.77
CA GLY A 738 16.40 -20.35 -32.19
C GLY A 738 17.64 -21.18 -32.47
N LEU A 739 18.72 -21.01 -31.69
CA LEU A 739 19.94 -21.83 -31.81
C LEU A 739 19.67 -23.31 -31.54
N LEU A 740 18.85 -23.64 -30.53
CA LEU A 740 18.46 -25.02 -30.25
C LEU A 740 17.63 -25.63 -31.40
N LEU A 741 16.69 -24.86 -31.95
CA LEU A 741 15.87 -25.27 -33.11
C LEU A 741 16.72 -25.48 -34.37
N LEU A 742 17.68 -24.59 -34.63
CA LEU A 742 18.63 -24.73 -35.74
C LEU A 742 19.52 -25.95 -35.56
N GLY A 743 20.01 -26.21 -34.34
CA GLY A 743 20.78 -27.41 -34.02
C GLY A 743 20.00 -28.70 -34.27
N ALA A 744 18.73 -28.73 -33.88
CA ALA A 744 17.85 -29.87 -34.17
C ALA A 744 17.55 -30.02 -35.67
N GLY A 745 17.31 -28.92 -36.39
CA GLY A 745 17.12 -28.93 -37.84
C GLY A 745 18.35 -29.44 -38.59
N PHE A 746 19.55 -29.03 -38.17
CA PHE A 746 20.81 -29.51 -38.73
C PHE A 746 21.03 -31.00 -38.43
N ALA A 747 20.76 -31.46 -37.21
CA ALA A 747 20.83 -32.87 -36.86
C ALA A 747 19.84 -33.72 -37.69
N LEU A 748 18.63 -33.22 -37.93
CA LEU A 748 17.64 -33.89 -38.78
C LEU A 748 18.10 -33.92 -40.25
N LEU A 749 18.66 -32.83 -40.76
CA LEU A 749 19.22 -32.75 -42.11
C LEU A 749 20.32 -33.80 -42.30
N LEU A 750 21.28 -33.88 -41.37
CA LEU A 750 22.36 -34.87 -41.41
C LEU A 750 21.85 -36.33 -41.40
N VAL A 751 20.77 -36.60 -40.67
CA VAL A 751 20.12 -37.93 -40.66
C VAL A 751 19.42 -38.22 -41.98
N LEU A 752 18.83 -37.23 -42.64
CA LEU A 752 18.14 -37.38 -43.93
C LEU A 752 19.11 -37.45 -45.11
N THR A 753 20.27 -36.77 -45.04
CA THR A 753 21.31 -36.76 -46.09
C THR A 753 22.39 -37.81 -45.88
N GLY A 754 22.41 -38.49 -44.73
CA GLY A 754 23.38 -39.54 -44.39
C GLY A 754 23.06 -40.86 -45.08
N ASP A 755 23.67 -41.08 -46.23
CA ASP A 755 23.50 -42.25 -47.08
C ASP A 755 24.00 -43.56 -46.45
N VAL A 756 23.33 -44.65 -46.79
CA VAL A 756 23.67 -46.03 -46.44
C VAL A 756 24.98 -46.40 -47.15
N SER A 757 26.14 -46.27 -46.50
CA SER A 757 27.39 -46.82 -47.05
C SER A 757 28.46 -47.12 -45.99
N SER A 758 28.41 -48.34 -45.47
CA SER A 758 29.59 -49.18 -45.19
C SER A 758 29.14 -50.57 -44.71
N ALA A 759 28.54 -51.35 -45.61
CA ALA A 759 28.61 -52.80 -45.47
C ALA A 759 30.07 -53.22 -45.74
N PRO A 760 30.74 -53.98 -44.86
CA PRO A 760 32.05 -54.51 -45.17
C PRO A 760 31.90 -55.50 -46.33
N LYS A 761 32.73 -55.34 -47.38
CA LYS A 761 32.83 -56.28 -48.51
C LYS A 761 32.99 -57.71 -47.96
N PRO A 762 32.25 -58.71 -48.48
CA PRO A 762 32.51 -60.10 -48.11
C PRO A 762 33.93 -60.49 -48.53
N ALA A 763 34.65 -61.15 -47.62
CA ALA A 763 35.98 -61.67 -47.89
C ALA A 763 35.97 -62.64 -49.09
N PRO A 764 37.01 -62.65 -49.95
CA PRO A 764 37.09 -63.58 -51.05
C PRO A 764 37.20 -65.02 -50.54
N ARG A 765 36.45 -65.93 -51.18
CA ARG A 765 36.52 -67.37 -50.89
C ARG A 765 37.94 -67.90 -51.19
N PRO A 766 38.47 -68.83 -50.37
CA PRO A 766 39.74 -69.49 -50.67
C PRO A 766 39.60 -70.35 -51.93
N ALA A 767 40.57 -70.21 -52.84
CA ALA A 767 40.69 -71.04 -54.02
C ALA A 767 40.93 -72.50 -53.60
N THR A 768 40.08 -73.41 -54.07
CA THR A 768 40.36 -74.84 -54.09
C THR A 768 41.37 -75.10 -55.21
N SER A 769 42.63 -75.36 -54.87
CA SER A 769 43.57 -76.02 -55.79
C SER A 769 43.33 -77.53 -55.71
N ARG A 770 43.14 -78.13 -56.89
CA ARG A 770 43.21 -79.58 -57.13
C ARG A 770 44.59 -80.13 -56.85
#